data_AF-A0A954YF25-F1
#
_entry.id   AF-A0A954YF25-F1
#
_cell.length_a   1.000
_cell.length_b   1.000
_cell.length_c   1.000
_cell.angle_alpha   90.00
_cell.angle_beta   90.00
_cell.angle_gamma   90.00
#
_symmetry.space_group_name_H-M   'P 1'
#
loop_
_entity.id
_entity.type
_entity.pdbx_description
1 polymer ?
#
loop_
_entity_poly.entity_id
_entity_poly.type
_entity_poly.pdbx_seq_one_letter_code
_entity_poly.pdbx_strand_id
1 'polypeptide(L)'
;MDETGYHEPALSWVSRVAARDGSEVARVYVNPDTGCVTAVESDTHHATLTGRVLGRATVGLAAIEVSGTDLVPIPDIEVFVTGGVSPASGFTDRNGYYSINVDGAGPFSIATSSEDAQYRSVVNYVDGNNPRILAASKTWTSADPNLVLNDVNDPNVAQTAVVNALVHYHEARNFFESRWSLDVLGFNHQIRVNHVPSGCGLGNSGSPNLSPMLLYRELTGCRNGAMSTVIAHEFGHLVQASLGLSREQVFGESVGDTIAFLLYNTEVFASEVHPGQGADRTPLCPRRDYLYNPTLDAHLTSMILSGLWLDIRREIEVSGGESISCSVMDSSFDPNDPNCVSACVSRTASEGNEFVSQLFVDWTQLTLGPIREPGLVHSRPAHFGTAIEILTVLDDDGDLSNGGPHYAEIEAAFDLHQIPFPSIDPVRFFFPEGRPSVVRPNIPLDFQVVVVYPEANEPTDLSAALELGYCNSCNAVTDFNDLETGQVSLVDGNCPLTGLGFDPNELAAGLTHAAYCLSLPATDCGDGIAFGLRFALENDATFVSPTDAVHRLHRATPGWGRRTEVVWDMEQVSIGDPNWRVDPNEPNGLDFGPLASLGTWQIGVPDIYLDLSGALMQPSQDHTDNPGRLCWVTDRLGADPNNSAIIHDVTNGATYLVSPLISSEGANDAIITFWMWYQHVGADQGEQFRVQLRNASDPNWTTAIRLSKGDADAVGGWRLHQIRLVEFIDVSGPFRMRFVAQDITPGADSRIEALLDDLTVELFGCCEGDLTVDGIVGIADLAGLLAAFGRSYSDPLYTDNADQALNGVVDLADLALLLSRFGCECDAEPNDPAYCAPSGGGGGEGGGGGFFGPSSPAVTVSVAGYDTSNFSAGDFVGETDDFVFDVFVEIGDPNNDDWTSHGAIVETTNGATLRLAMFADPNDPNNPVLPEPNSTGEPDKYVCFVGVPKPVNSSGRFTNPGANYAGGYTGGVDPTYTSSAMDVAWFDNVTSNDGPAAVMRIVIDVSGVSGADTSGGFGSVYFSTSGPITGGDIEVATLQTECGVLSEGSNLTGLSGSFYVEH
;
A
#
# COMPACT_ATOMS: atom_id res chain seq x y z
N MET A 1 -20.38 19.23 52.01
CA MET A 1 -21.34 20.03 51.25
C MET A 1 -21.99 21.03 52.19
N ASP A 2 -21.62 22.29 52.07
CA ASP A 2 -22.56 23.42 52.10
C ASP A 2 -22.12 24.34 50.96
N GLU A 3 -23.05 25.02 50.32
CA GLU A 3 -22.88 25.64 49.00
C GLU A 3 -22.68 27.15 49.12
N THR A 4 -21.43 27.60 49.16
CA THR A 4 -21.04 28.97 48.74
C THR A 4 -19.51 29.04 48.59
N GLY A 5 -19.02 28.72 47.40
CA GLY A 5 -17.59 28.56 47.12
C GLY A 5 -16.81 29.88 47.04
N TYR A 6 -16.57 30.52 48.19
CA TYR A 6 -15.44 31.45 48.40
C TYR A 6 -14.94 31.32 49.84
N HIS A 7 -13.97 30.43 50.05
CA HIS A 7 -13.08 30.57 51.20
C HIS A 7 -12.00 31.58 50.83
N GLU A 8 -11.88 32.67 51.59
CA GLU A 8 -10.69 33.52 51.49
C GLU A 8 -9.44 32.67 51.78
N PRO A 9 -8.30 32.93 51.10
CA PRO A 9 -7.05 32.22 51.36
C PRO A 9 -6.54 32.59 52.76
N ALA A 10 -6.97 31.81 53.75
CA ALA A 10 -6.45 31.92 55.11
C ALA A 10 -4.97 31.54 55.10
N LEU A 11 -4.12 32.47 55.54
CA LEU A 11 -2.74 32.16 55.89
C LEU A 11 -2.76 30.99 56.88
N SER A 12 -1.96 29.95 56.63
CA SER A 12 -1.78 28.83 57.55
C SER A 12 -0.31 28.68 57.89
N TRP A 13 0.00 28.40 59.15
CA TRP A 13 1.34 27.99 59.54
C TRP A 13 1.47 26.48 59.34
N VAL A 14 2.38 26.09 58.44
CA VAL A 14 2.74 24.69 58.21
C VAL A 14 3.90 24.34 59.14
N SER A 15 3.64 23.47 60.11
CA SER A 15 4.67 22.89 60.96
C SER A 15 5.05 21.50 60.44
N ARG A 16 6.33 21.32 60.11
CA ARG A 16 6.90 20.03 59.70
C ARG A 16 7.26 19.24 60.96
N VAL A 17 6.62 18.10 61.17
CA VAL A 17 6.93 17.19 62.29
C VAL A 17 8.00 16.22 61.83
N ALA A 18 9.16 16.24 62.49
CA ALA A 18 10.25 15.32 62.21
C ALA A 18 10.31 14.18 63.23
N ALA A 19 10.65 12.97 62.76
CA ALA A 19 11.06 11.86 63.61
C ALA A 19 12.46 12.10 64.20
N ARG A 20 12.91 11.19 65.08
CA ARG A 20 14.20 11.31 65.78
C ARG A 20 15.43 11.22 64.87
N ASP A 21 15.27 10.68 63.67
CA ASP A 21 16.28 10.60 62.61
C ASP A 21 16.32 11.85 61.71
N GLY A 22 15.37 12.78 61.87
CA GLY A 22 15.25 14.00 61.08
C GLY A 22 14.34 13.88 59.84
N SER A 23 13.74 12.71 59.57
CA SER A 23 12.75 12.53 58.50
C SER A 23 11.43 13.25 58.83
N GLU A 24 10.80 13.89 57.84
CA GLU A 24 9.48 14.50 57.98
C GLU A 24 8.41 13.40 57.95
N VAL A 25 7.55 13.34 58.99
CA VAL A 25 6.53 12.30 59.16
C VAL A 25 5.10 12.84 59.13
N ALA A 26 4.92 14.15 59.25
CA ALA A 26 3.63 14.81 59.06
C ALA A 26 3.80 16.32 58.84
N ARG A 27 2.88 16.92 58.08
CA ARG A 27 2.63 18.36 58.04
C ARG A 27 1.38 18.69 58.84
N VAL A 28 1.53 19.58 59.81
CA VAL A 28 0.44 20.08 60.64
C VAL A 28 0.12 21.50 60.20
N TYR A 29 -1.08 21.69 59.67
CA TYR A 29 -1.60 22.99 59.27
C TYR A 29 -2.32 23.62 60.46
N VAL A 30 -1.87 24.79 60.87
CA VAL A 30 -2.41 25.52 62.03
C VAL A 30 -2.99 26.84 61.55
N ASN A 31 -4.20 27.16 61.99
CA ASN A 31 -4.79 28.48 61.78
C ASN A 31 -4.06 29.49 62.70
N PRO A 32 -3.43 30.55 62.15
CA PRO A 32 -2.54 31.44 62.91
C PRO A 32 -3.29 32.36 63.89
N ASP A 33 -4.58 32.63 63.64
CA ASP A 33 -5.39 33.52 64.48
C ASP A 33 -5.95 32.81 65.73
N THR A 34 -6.15 31.49 65.64
CA THR A 34 -6.76 30.67 66.71
C THR A 34 -5.80 29.69 67.37
N GLY A 35 -4.68 29.35 66.72
CA GLY A 35 -3.76 28.30 67.16
C GLY A 35 -4.31 26.87 67.04
N CYS A 36 -5.50 26.71 66.46
CA CYS A 36 -6.13 25.41 66.25
C CYS A 36 -5.51 24.69 65.04
N VAL A 37 -5.28 23.38 65.18
CA VAL A 37 -4.92 22.50 64.05
C VAL A 37 -6.12 22.39 63.12
N THR A 38 -5.94 22.74 61.85
CA THR A 38 -6.98 22.68 60.81
C THR A 38 -6.87 21.44 59.95
N ALA A 39 -5.66 20.93 59.72
CA ALA A 39 -5.42 19.65 59.05
C ALA A 39 -4.11 19.02 59.54
N VAL A 40 -4.02 17.70 59.44
CA VAL A 40 -2.78 16.93 59.58
C VAL A 40 -2.66 16.03 58.36
N GLU A 41 -1.61 16.22 57.57
CA GLU A 41 -1.22 15.34 56.49
C GLU A 41 -0.08 14.46 57.01
N SER A 42 -0.26 13.14 57.02
CA SER A 42 0.83 12.20 57.32
C SER A 42 1.66 11.98 56.06
N ASP A 43 2.98 12.16 56.15
CA ASP A 43 3.90 11.73 55.09
C ASP A 43 4.24 10.24 55.36
N THR A 44 3.77 9.34 54.49
CA THR A 44 4.06 7.90 54.63
C THR A 44 5.52 7.62 54.27
N HIS A 45 6.31 7.18 55.25
CA HIS A 45 7.71 6.82 55.02
C HIS A 45 7.80 5.46 54.31
N HIS A 46 7.91 5.48 52.98
CA HIS A 46 8.24 4.31 52.18
C HIS A 46 9.71 3.90 52.41
N ALA A 47 9.95 2.64 52.73
CA ALA A 47 11.27 2.03 52.65
C ALA A 47 11.33 1.15 51.38
N THR A 48 12.44 1.17 50.64
CA THR A 48 12.63 0.27 49.50
C THR A 48 13.50 -0.90 49.91
N LEU A 49 12.93 -2.11 49.96
CA LEU A 49 13.67 -3.34 50.21
C LEU A 49 14.26 -3.84 48.90
N THR A 50 15.57 -3.93 48.84
CA THR A 50 16.32 -4.51 47.72
C THR A 50 17.03 -5.79 48.16
N GLY A 51 17.25 -6.69 47.21
CA GLY A 51 17.94 -7.96 47.40
C GLY A 51 17.90 -8.80 46.14
N ARG A 52 18.33 -10.06 46.23
CA ARG A 52 18.22 -11.05 45.15
C ARG A 52 17.51 -12.31 45.58
N VAL A 53 16.86 -13.00 44.65
CA VAL A 53 16.54 -14.43 44.79
C VAL A 53 17.58 -15.23 44.01
N LEU A 54 18.14 -16.24 44.67
CA LEU A 54 19.16 -17.15 44.14
C LEU A 54 18.71 -18.61 44.34
N GLY A 55 19.35 -19.51 43.61
CA GLY A 55 19.26 -20.94 43.86
C GLY A 55 20.57 -21.63 43.50
N ARG A 56 20.85 -22.76 44.13
CA ARG A 56 21.94 -23.64 43.73
C ARG A 56 21.46 -24.51 42.57
N ALA A 57 21.89 -24.18 41.35
CA ALA A 57 21.61 -24.95 40.14
C ALA A 57 22.83 -25.77 39.72
N THR A 58 22.63 -26.70 38.80
CA THR A 58 23.69 -27.57 38.25
C THR A 58 24.67 -26.78 37.37
N VAL A 59 25.96 -27.11 37.43
CA VAL A 59 27.01 -26.41 36.67
C VAL A 59 27.19 -27.04 35.29
N GLY A 60 26.92 -26.28 34.23
CA GLY A 60 27.08 -26.71 32.84
C GLY A 60 25.90 -27.55 32.34
N LEU A 61 26.14 -28.37 31.32
CA LEU A 61 25.12 -29.23 30.69
C LEU A 61 25.09 -30.66 31.25
N ALA A 62 26.02 -30.96 32.15
CA ALA A 62 26.17 -32.23 32.84
C ALA A 62 25.03 -32.49 33.83
N ALA A 63 24.89 -33.73 34.28
CA ALA A 63 23.92 -34.06 35.31
C ALA A 63 24.38 -33.60 36.70
N ILE A 64 23.42 -33.36 37.60
CA ILE A 64 23.67 -33.00 39.00
C ILE A 64 24.41 -34.11 39.77
N GLU A 65 24.33 -35.36 39.31
CA GLU A 65 25.06 -36.50 39.87
C GLU A 65 26.44 -36.71 39.20
N VAL A 66 26.94 -35.73 38.44
CA VAL A 66 28.30 -35.66 37.85
C VAL A 66 28.96 -34.31 38.16
N SER A 67 28.20 -33.23 38.00
CA SER A 67 28.65 -31.86 38.17
C SER A 67 28.20 -31.27 39.51
N GLY A 68 28.93 -30.26 39.99
CA GLY A 68 28.59 -29.56 41.22
C GLY A 68 27.40 -28.61 41.04
N THR A 69 27.06 -27.90 42.12
CA THR A 69 26.13 -26.75 42.05
C THR A 69 26.84 -25.43 42.26
N ASP A 70 26.32 -24.36 41.66
CA ASP A 70 26.70 -22.98 41.95
C ASP A 70 25.45 -22.09 42.14
N LEU A 71 25.62 -20.94 42.80
CA LEU A 71 24.55 -19.98 43.05
C LEU A 71 24.24 -19.16 41.81
N VAL A 72 23.11 -19.45 41.18
CA VAL A 72 22.57 -18.70 40.04
C VAL A 72 21.40 -17.80 40.47
N PRO A 73 21.13 -16.69 39.78
CA PRO A 73 19.93 -15.89 40.00
C PRO A 73 18.66 -16.65 39.64
N ILE A 74 17.56 -16.33 40.31
CA ILE A 74 16.21 -16.79 39.95
C ILE A 74 15.40 -15.57 39.49
N PRO A 75 15.19 -15.43 38.17
CA PRO A 75 14.43 -14.34 37.57
C PRO A 75 12.92 -14.61 37.59
N ASP A 76 12.14 -13.56 37.35
CA ASP A 76 10.67 -13.54 37.26
C ASP A 76 9.96 -14.32 38.38
N ILE A 77 10.47 -14.26 39.60
CA ILE A 77 9.88 -14.90 40.77
C ILE A 77 9.37 -13.85 41.76
N GLU A 78 8.14 -13.99 42.22
CA GLU A 78 7.52 -13.04 43.13
C GLU A 78 8.11 -13.17 44.54
N VAL A 79 8.53 -12.04 45.11
CA VAL A 79 8.96 -11.95 46.50
C VAL A 79 7.89 -11.23 47.30
N PHE A 80 7.34 -11.91 48.30
CA PHE A 80 6.35 -11.37 49.22
C PHE A 80 7.00 -10.77 50.46
N VAL A 81 6.51 -9.62 50.91
CA VAL A 81 6.95 -8.94 52.12
C VAL A 81 5.80 -8.85 53.14
N THR A 82 6.11 -9.24 54.38
CA THR A 82 5.21 -9.15 55.53
C THR A 82 5.90 -8.42 56.69
N GLY A 83 5.12 -7.91 57.66
CA GLY A 83 5.64 -7.18 58.82
C GLY A 83 5.63 -5.64 58.69
N GLY A 84 5.24 -5.10 57.53
CA GLY A 84 4.91 -3.68 57.35
C GLY A 84 3.46 -3.34 57.71
N VAL A 85 3.04 -2.11 57.42
CA VAL A 85 1.65 -1.62 57.61
C VAL A 85 0.69 -2.27 56.60
N SER A 86 1.18 -2.72 55.46
CA SER A 86 0.44 -3.52 54.48
C SER A 86 1.34 -4.58 53.83
N PRO A 87 0.78 -5.69 53.32
CA PRO A 87 1.52 -6.63 52.49
C PRO A 87 1.99 -5.93 51.22
N ALA A 88 3.18 -6.30 50.73
CA ALA A 88 3.72 -5.83 49.47
C ALA A 88 4.43 -7.00 48.76
N SER A 89 4.55 -6.93 47.45
CA SER A 89 5.29 -7.91 46.67
C SER A 89 5.92 -7.27 45.42
N GLY A 90 6.76 -8.04 44.74
CA GLY A 90 7.32 -7.67 43.44
C GLY A 90 8.16 -8.80 42.86
N PHE A 91 8.21 -8.88 41.53
CA PHE A 91 9.01 -9.84 40.80
C PHE A 91 10.50 -9.46 40.80
N THR A 92 11.36 -10.47 40.64
CA THR A 92 12.77 -10.26 40.34
C THR A 92 13.01 -9.92 38.86
N ASP A 93 14.04 -9.12 38.58
CA ASP A 93 14.54 -8.93 37.22
C ASP A 93 15.29 -10.17 36.68
N ARG A 94 15.73 -10.13 35.42
CA ARG A 94 16.53 -11.18 34.76
C ARG A 94 17.82 -11.56 35.53
N ASN A 95 18.34 -10.68 36.37
CA ASN A 95 19.50 -10.91 37.22
C ASN A 95 19.13 -11.35 38.65
N GLY A 96 17.86 -11.67 38.89
CA GLY A 96 17.31 -12.10 40.16
C GLY A 96 17.13 -10.98 41.20
N TYR A 97 17.28 -9.70 40.85
CA TYR A 97 17.11 -8.59 41.80
C TYR A 97 15.65 -8.21 41.98
N TYR A 98 15.20 -8.08 43.23
CA TYR A 98 13.90 -7.48 43.56
C TYR A 98 14.09 -6.10 44.19
N SER A 99 13.10 -5.21 43.99
CA SER A 99 13.04 -3.88 44.59
C SER A 99 11.59 -3.55 44.97
N ILE A 100 11.24 -3.67 46.26
CA ILE A 100 9.86 -3.59 46.74
C ILE A 100 9.73 -2.41 47.71
N ASN A 101 8.80 -1.50 47.42
CA ASN A 101 8.45 -0.40 48.32
C ASN A 101 7.50 -0.90 49.42
N VAL A 102 7.79 -0.58 50.68
CA VAL A 102 7.05 -1.05 51.85
C VAL A 102 6.78 0.09 52.84
N ASP A 103 5.63 0.02 53.49
CA ASP A 103 5.20 1.04 54.46
C ASP A 103 5.48 0.63 55.90
N GLY A 104 6.09 1.54 56.66
CA GLY A 104 6.34 1.40 58.10
C GLY A 104 7.79 1.13 58.47
N ALA A 105 8.03 0.94 59.78
CA ALA A 105 9.34 0.57 60.32
C ALA A 105 9.32 -0.91 60.72
N GLY A 106 10.22 -1.70 60.10
CA GLY A 106 10.31 -3.16 60.29
C GLY A 106 10.68 -3.62 61.71
N PRO A 107 10.84 -4.94 61.93
CA PRO A 107 11.39 -5.90 60.98
C PRO A 107 10.43 -6.41 59.90
N PHE A 108 10.93 -6.50 58.67
CA PHE A 108 10.21 -7.09 57.53
C PHE A 108 10.65 -8.55 57.35
N SER A 109 9.71 -9.42 57.01
CA SER A 109 9.96 -10.80 56.59
C SER A 109 9.70 -10.92 55.09
N ILE A 110 10.71 -11.36 54.35
CA ILE A 110 10.65 -11.64 52.92
C ILE A 110 10.47 -13.15 52.70
N ALA A 111 9.70 -13.54 51.69
CA ALA A 111 9.48 -14.93 51.32
C ALA A 111 9.25 -15.08 49.82
N THR A 112 9.62 -16.24 49.26
CA THR A 112 9.35 -16.65 47.87
C THR A 112 9.41 -18.17 47.79
N SER A 113 8.78 -18.75 46.78
CA SER A 113 8.68 -20.19 46.59
C SER A 113 8.61 -20.60 45.13
N SER A 114 8.88 -21.87 44.84
CA SER A 114 8.89 -22.40 43.48
C SER A 114 7.52 -22.39 42.78
N GLU A 115 6.42 -22.05 43.47
CA GLU A 115 5.12 -21.77 42.83
C GLU A 115 4.95 -20.30 42.41
N ASP A 116 5.76 -19.38 42.94
CA ASP A 116 5.63 -17.93 42.79
C ASP A 116 6.34 -17.38 41.52
N ALA A 117 6.78 -18.27 40.62
CA ALA A 117 7.39 -17.89 39.36
C ALA A 117 6.32 -17.49 38.34
N GLN A 118 6.48 -16.30 37.74
CA GLN A 118 5.48 -15.58 36.94
C GLN A 118 4.86 -16.43 35.82
N TYR A 119 5.67 -17.28 35.17
CA TYR A 119 5.27 -18.01 33.98
C TYR A 119 4.91 -19.48 34.24
N ARG A 120 5.55 -20.14 35.21
CA ARG A 120 5.35 -21.58 35.51
C ARG A 120 5.63 -21.90 36.97
N SER A 121 4.65 -22.45 37.67
CA SER A 121 4.88 -23.07 38.97
C SER A 121 5.67 -24.38 38.82
N VAL A 122 6.72 -24.54 39.63
CA VAL A 122 7.55 -25.75 39.71
C VAL A 122 7.27 -26.48 41.03
N VAL A 123 6.82 -27.73 40.92
CA VAL A 123 6.39 -28.54 42.06
C VAL A 123 7.16 -29.85 42.16
N ASN A 124 7.59 -30.19 43.37
CA ASN A 124 8.49 -31.30 43.66
C ASN A 124 7.73 -32.54 44.16
N TYR A 125 7.78 -33.65 43.42
CA TYR A 125 6.97 -34.86 43.66
C TYR A 125 7.71 -35.99 44.40
N VAL A 126 8.51 -35.64 45.42
CA VAL A 126 9.16 -36.61 46.32
C VAL A 126 8.16 -37.46 47.14
N ASP A 127 8.55 -38.69 47.47
CA ASP A 127 7.82 -39.63 48.33
C ASP A 127 6.39 -39.99 47.88
N GLY A 128 6.26 -40.58 46.68
CA GLY A 128 5.04 -41.27 46.26
C GLY A 128 3.93 -40.35 45.77
N ASN A 129 4.29 -39.40 44.90
CA ASN A 129 3.40 -38.40 44.29
C ASN A 129 2.82 -37.34 45.25
N ASN A 130 3.43 -37.09 46.40
CA ASN A 130 3.06 -35.96 47.25
C ASN A 130 3.75 -34.67 46.74
N PRO A 131 3.00 -33.64 46.29
CA PRO A 131 3.59 -32.37 45.89
C PRO A 131 4.20 -31.65 47.10
N ARG A 132 5.41 -31.15 46.95
CA ARG A 132 6.11 -30.27 47.89
C ARG A 132 6.59 -29.02 47.18
N ILE A 133 6.54 -27.89 47.88
CA ILE A 133 6.98 -26.60 47.35
C ILE A 133 8.32 -26.25 47.99
N LEU A 134 9.26 -25.78 47.18
CA LEU A 134 10.55 -25.29 47.67
C LEU A 134 10.39 -23.81 47.98
N ALA A 135 10.50 -23.43 49.26
CA ALA A 135 10.29 -22.05 49.71
C ALA A 135 11.47 -21.54 50.53
N ALA A 136 11.84 -20.28 50.30
CA ALA A 136 12.79 -19.53 51.10
C ALA A 136 12.07 -18.39 51.83
N SER A 137 12.39 -18.20 53.11
CA SER A 137 11.90 -17.03 53.85
C SER A 137 12.89 -16.64 54.94
N LYS A 138 13.00 -15.33 55.20
CA LYS A 138 13.83 -14.78 56.29
C LYS A 138 13.41 -13.37 56.68
N THR A 139 13.89 -12.90 57.83
CA THR A 139 13.83 -11.47 58.17
C THR A 139 14.85 -10.71 57.33
N TRP A 140 14.39 -9.71 56.56
CA TRP A 140 15.24 -8.90 55.70
C TRP A 140 16.17 -8.01 56.52
N THR A 141 17.43 -7.91 56.09
CA THR A 141 18.39 -6.93 56.59
C THR A 141 19.26 -6.43 55.43
N SER A 142 19.78 -5.20 55.51
CA SER A 142 20.71 -4.68 54.51
C SER A 142 22.08 -5.37 54.48
N ALA A 143 22.44 -6.08 55.55
CA ALA A 143 23.68 -6.88 55.61
C ALA A 143 23.54 -8.26 54.98
N ASP A 144 22.31 -8.79 54.90
CA ASP A 144 21.98 -10.06 54.28
C ASP A 144 20.57 -9.99 53.64
N PRO A 145 20.46 -9.43 52.42
CA PRO A 145 19.17 -9.22 51.77
C PRO A 145 18.66 -10.42 50.94
N ASN A 146 19.51 -11.39 50.58
CA ASN A 146 19.18 -12.35 49.50
C ASN A 146 18.41 -13.59 49.98
N LEU A 147 17.40 -14.03 49.23
CA LEU A 147 16.75 -15.33 49.42
C LEU A 147 17.49 -16.40 48.60
N VAL A 148 17.61 -17.61 49.15
CA VAL A 148 18.20 -18.76 48.45
C VAL A 148 17.23 -19.95 48.55
N LEU A 149 16.65 -20.41 47.44
CA LEU A 149 15.55 -21.39 47.44
C LEU A 149 15.92 -22.74 48.06
N ASN A 150 17.12 -23.23 47.80
CA ASN A 150 17.69 -24.45 48.38
C ASN A 150 18.93 -24.13 49.24
N ASP A 151 18.76 -23.24 50.24
CA ASP A 151 19.82 -22.80 51.15
C ASP A 151 20.32 -23.91 52.10
N VAL A 152 21.15 -24.79 51.56
CA VAL A 152 21.90 -25.80 52.30
C VAL A 152 23.32 -25.88 51.73
N ASN A 153 24.27 -26.30 52.58
CA ASN A 153 25.67 -26.45 52.19
C ASN A 153 25.93 -27.59 51.19
N ASP A 154 24.92 -28.43 50.93
CA ASP A 154 24.92 -29.50 49.93
C ASP A 154 23.46 -29.82 49.55
N PRO A 155 22.89 -29.21 48.49
CA PRO A 155 21.50 -29.44 48.09
C PRO A 155 21.35 -30.81 47.45
N ASN A 156 20.42 -31.62 47.95
CA ASN A 156 20.16 -32.92 47.35
C ASN A 156 19.56 -32.76 45.94
N VAL A 157 19.81 -33.78 45.10
CA VAL A 157 19.35 -33.90 43.71
C VAL A 157 17.91 -33.42 43.53
N ALA A 158 16.99 -33.86 44.39
CA ALA A 158 15.57 -33.50 44.30
C ALA A 158 15.27 -32.02 44.58
N GLN A 159 16.06 -31.32 45.39
CA GLN A 159 15.91 -29.86 45.57
C GLN A 159 16.58 -29.08 44.42
N THR A 160 17.72 -29.54 43.93
CA THR A 160 18.40 -28.92 42.79
C THR A 160 17.59 -29.06 41.50
N ALA A 161 16.89 -30.18 41.29
CA ALA A 161 15.97 -30.38 40.17
C ALA A 161 14.89 -29.28 40.07
N VAL A 162 14.38 -28.78 41.21
CA VAL A 162 13.43 -27.63 41.23
C VAL A 162 14.09 -26.36 40.71
N VAL A 163 15.33 -26.09 41.13
CA VAL A 163 16.06 -24.88 40.74
C VAL A 163 16.47 -24.94 39.27
N ASN A 164 16.96 -26.09 38.79
CA ASN A 164 17.24 -26.31 37.37
C ASN A 164 16.00 -26.04 36.50
N ALA A 165 14.83 -26.55 36.91
CA ALA A 165 13.56 -26.33 36.21
C ALA A 165 13.16 -24.86 36.16
N LEU A 166 13.33 -24.09 37.24
CA LEU A 166 13.08 -22.64 37.23
C LEU A 166 14.02 -21.91 36.25
N VAL A 167 15.32 -22.20 36.33
CA VAL A 167 16.36 -21.50 35.57
C VAL A 167 16.28 -21.82 34.08
N HIS A 168 16.33 -23.10 33.70
CA HIS A 168 16.42 -23.49 32.29
C HIS A 168 15.10 -23.31 31.54
N TYR A 169 13.95 -23.31 32.23
CA TYR A 169 12.68 -22.94 31.60
C TYR A 169 12.66 -21.44 31.26
N HIS A 170 13.14 -20.59 32.16
CA HIS A 170 13.26 -19.16 31.89
C HIS A 170 14.29 -18.86 30.79
N GLU A 171 15.43 -19.55 30.73
CA GLU A 171 16.37 -19.36 29.61
C GLU A 171 15.78 -19.81 28.26
N ALA A 172 15.06 -20.93 28.20
CA ALA A 172 14.35 -21.34 26.98
C ALA A 172 13.23 -20.36 26.59
N ARG A 173 12.58 -19.72 27.56
CA ARG A 173 11.59 -18.67 27.32
C ARG A 173 12.23 -17.38 26.81
N ASN A 174 13.33 -16.94 27.43
CA ASN A 174 14.12 -15.78 27.01
C ASN A 174 14.66 -15.92 25.60
N PHE A 175 15.05 -17.14 25.21
CA PHE A 175 15.55 -17.44 23.87
C PHE A 175 14.57 -16.98 22.78
N PHE A 176 13.27 -17.17 23.01
CA PHE A 176 12.22 -16.62 22.16
C PHE A 176 11.92 -15.15 22.48
N GLU A 177 11.70 -14.77 23.74
CA GLU A 177 11.31 -13.39 24.08
C GLU A 177 12.30 -12.29 23.65
N SER A 178 13.59 -12.59 23.63
CA SER A 178 14.62 -11.65 23.17
C SER A 178 14.64 -11.46 21.66
N ARG A 179 13.89 -12.29 20.92
CA ARG A 179 13.87 -12.40 19.46
C ARG A 179 12.50 -12.13 18.86
N TRP A 180 11.43 -12.36 19.64
CA TRP A 180 10.03 -12.15 19.27
C TRP A 180 9.13 -11.94 20.51
N SER A 181 8.11 -11.09 20.39
CA SER A 181 7.14 -10.83 21.47
C SER A 181 6.15 -11.99 21.66
N LEU A 182 6.43 -12.88 22.60
CA LEU A 182 5.61 -14.05 22.94
C LEU A 182 4.30 -13.71 23.70
N ASP A 183 3.27 -13.28 22.98
CA ASP A 183 1.89 -13.24 23.52
C ASP A 183 1.17 -14.61 23.48
N VAL A 184 1.79 -15.64 22.85
CA VAL A 184 1.12 -16.89 22.45
C VAL A 184 1.25 -18.05 23.47
N LEU A 185 2.17 -17.99 24.43
CA LEU A 185 2.40 -19.07 25.42
C LEU A 185 1.46 -19.03 26.65
N GLY A 186 0.28 -18.42 26.49
CA GLY A 186 -0.74 -18.18 27.54
C GLY A 186 -1.37 -19.41 28.19
N PHE A 187 -0.94 -20.62 27.84
CA PHE A 187 -1.12 -21.82 28.66
C PHE A 187 -0.60 -21.55 30.08
N ASN A 188 -1.31 -21.93 31.15
CA ASN A 188 -0.81 -21.89 32.53
C ASN A 188 -0.65 -23.32 33.09
N HIS A 189 0.52 -23.91 32.87
CA HIS A 189 0.80 -25.32 33.14
C HIS A 189 1.91 -25.49 34.19
N GLN A 190 1.82 -26.53 35.01
CA GLN A 190 2.76 -26.79 36.09
C GLN A 190 3.96 -27.61 35.59
N ILE A 191 5.16 -27.32 36.09
CA ILE A 191 6.34 -28.17 35.90
C ILE A 191 6.44 -29.12 37.10
N ARG A 192 6.54 -30.43 36.84
CA ARG A 192 6.59 -31.47 37.87
C ARG A 192 7.94 -32.16 37.88
N VAL A 193 8.79 -31.77 38.82
CA VAL A 193 10.11 -32.38 39.01
C VAL A 193 10.08 -33.53 40.01
N ASN A 194 11.03 -34.45 39.87
CA ASN A 194 11.17 -35.67 40.65
C ASN A 194 9.93 -36.58 40.58
N HIS A 195 9.15 -36.48 39.49
CA HIS A 195 7.94 -37.28 39.36
C HIS A 195 8.28 -38.77 39.26
N VAL A 196 7.33 -39.64 39.59
CA VAL A 196 7.56 -41.09 39.67
C VAL A 196 7.61 -41.68 38.24
N PRO A 197 8.76 -42.20 37.79
CA PRO A 197 8.91 -42.76 36.45
C PRO A 197 8.17 -44.09 36.25
N SER A 198 7.81 -44.36 35.00
CA SER A 198 7.46 -45.70 34.47
C SER A 198 8.67 -46.49 33.97
N GLY A 199 9.81 -45.82 33.73
CA GLY A 199 11.08 -46.36 33.24
C GLY A 199 12.14 -45.25 33.17
N CYS A 200 13.23 -45.45 32.44
CA CYS A 200 14.22 -44.39 32.18
C CYS A 200 13.79 -43.42 31.06
N GLY A 201 12.56 -42.90 31.17
CA GLY A 201 12.16 -41.74 30.36
C GLY A 201 12.76 -40.46 30.93
N LEU A 202 12.79 -39.41 30.12
CA LEU A 202 13.28 -38.07 30.50
C LEU A 202 12.12 -37.16 30.91
N GLY A 203 11.18 -36.98 29.99
CA GLY A 203 9.75 -36.75 30.20
C GLY A 203 8.97 -37.85 29.48
N ASN A 204 7.66 -37.81 29.26
CA ASN A 204 6.69 -36.72 29.28
C ASN A 204 5.30 -37.36 29.56
N SER A 205 4.23 -36.64 29.95
CA SER A 205 2.89 -37.26 29.92
C SER A 205 1.73 -36.35 29.51
N GLY A 206 1.51 -36.31 28.20
CA GLY A 206 0.19 -36.19 27.61
C GLY A 206 0.08 -35.02 26.65
N SER A 207 -0.83 -35.18 25.69
CA SER A 207 -1.18 -34.28 24.60
C SER A 207 -0.66 -32.83 24.71
N PRO A 208 0.08 -32.32 23.71
CA PRO A 208 0.71 -30.98 23.74
C PRO A 208 -0.23 -29.81 24.07
N ASN A 209 -1.55 -29.99 24.00
CA ASN A 209 -2.50 -28.93 24.32
C ASN A 209 -2.91 -28.84 25.81
N LEU A 210 -2.64 -29.84 26.68
CA LEU A 210 -3.25 -29.85 28.04
C LEU A 210 -2.45 -30.46 29.23
N SER A 211 -1.21 -30.92 29.09
CA SER A 211 -0.50 -31.60 30.20
C SER A 211 0.59 -30.78 30.89
N PRO A 212 0.99 -31.11 32.14
CA PRO A 212 2.16 -30.55 32.80
C PRO A 212 3.46 -31.19 32.30
N MET A 213 4.54 -30.39 32.16
CA MET A 213 5.89 -30.91 31.88
C MET A 213 6.32 -31.84 33.02
N LEU A 214 6.74 -33.06 32.69
CA LEU A 214 7.18 -34.05 33.67
C LEU A 214 8.69 -34.27 33.57
N LEU A 215 9.38 -34.11 34.69
CA LEU A 215 10.81 -34.39 34.80
C LEU A 215 10.97 -35.47 35.87
N TYR A 216 11.40 -36.66 35.45
CA TYR A 216 11.43 -37.83 36.31
C TYR A 216 12.61 -37.80 37.30
N ARG A 217 12.40 -38.38 38.49
CA ARG A 217 13.49 -38.59 39.45
C ARG A 217 14.47 -39.67 38.98
N GLU A 218 15.66 -39.64 39.56
CA GLU A 218 16.69 -40.65 39.40
C GLU A 218 16.23 -42.08 39.74
N LEU A 219 16.79 -43.06 39.02
CA LEU A 219 16.58 -44.50 39.19
C LEU A 219 17.91 -45.25 39.20
N THR A 220 17.88 -46.55 39.53
CA THR A 220 19.06 -47.41 39.38
C THR A 220 19.46 -47.49 37.91
N GLY A 221 20.53 -46.78 37.54
CA GLY A 221 21.08 -46.75 36.19
C GLY A 221 20.64 -45.56 35.34
N CYS A 222 19.88 -44.58 35.86
CA CYS A 222 19.39 -43.42 35.11
C CYS A 222 19.32 -42.19 36.02
N ARG A 223 19.77 -41.03 35.53
CA ARG A 223 19.87 -39.79 36.31
C ARG A 223 18.53 -39.03 36.38
N ASN A 224 18.50 -37.97 37.18
CA ASN A 224 17.36 -37.08 37.27
C ASN A 224 17.14 -36.29 35.96
N GLY A 225 15.91 -36.26 35.44
CA GLY A 225 15.59 -35.65 34.15
C GLY A 225 15.58 -34.11 34.13
N ALA A 226 15.66 -33.44 35.29
CA ALA A 226 15.64 -31.98 35.36
C ALA A 226 17.01 -31.35 34.97
N MET A 227 17.33 -31.41 33.67
CA MET A 227 18.61 -31.03 33.06
C MET A 227 18.43 -29.94 32.01
N SER A 228 19.46 -29.16 31.73
CA SER A 228 19.42 -28.00 30.81
C SER A 228 18.81 -28.31 29.45
N THR A 229 19.39 -29.25 28.69
CA THR A 229 18.92 -29.60 27.34
C THR A 229 17.53 -30.24 27.36
N VAL A 230 17.21 -31.04 28.39
CA VAL A 230 15.92 -31.71 28.53
C VAL A 230 14.80 -30.68 28.77
N ILE A 231 15.03 -29.71 29.65
CA ILE A 231 14.07 -28.64 29.95
C ILE A 231 13.84 -27.74 28.72
N ALA A 232 14.89 -27.43 27.95
CA ALA A 232 14.76 -26.68 26.69
C ALA A 232 14.04 -27.48 25.60
N HIS A 233 14.28 -28.79 25.52
CA HIS A 233 13.57 -29.65 24.58
C HIS A 233 12.08 -29.76 24.88
N GLU A 234 11.72 -29.99 26.15
CA GLU A 234 10.33 -30.04 26.59
C GLU A 234 9.61 -28.68 26.45
N PHE A 235 10.35 -27.56 26.44
CA PHE A 235 9.83 -26.24 26.05
C PHE A 235 9.43 -26.20 24.56
N GLY A 236 10.16 -26.88 23.67
CA GLY A 236 9.83 -26.96 22.25
C GLY A 236 8.49 -27.62 21.94
N HIS A 237 8.03 -28.57 22.76
CA HIS A 237 6.65 -29.09 22.66
C HIS A 237 5.57 -28.04 22.98
N LEU A 238 5.90 -27.01 23.79
CA LEU A 238 4.99 -25.87 24.01
C LEU A 238 4.96 -24.95 22.79
N VAL A 239 6.10 -24.74 22.12
CA VAL A 239 6.19 -23.99 20.86
C VAL A 239 5.37 -24.68 19.77
N GLN A 240 5.55 -25.99 19.59
CA GLN A 240 4.71 -26.83 18.72
C GLN A 240 3.20 -26.66 19.01
N ALA A 241 2.82 -26.60 20.28
CA ALA A 241 1.42 -26.46 20.68
C ALA A 241 0.86 -25.07 20.32
N SER A 242 1.63 -23.99 20.50
CA SER A 242 1.22 -22.64 20.09
C SER A 242 1.04 -22.50 18.58
N LEU A 243 1.76 -23.28 17.76
CA LEU A 243 1.61 -23.30 16.30
C LEU A 243 0.45 -24.16 15.80
N GLY A 244 -0.33 -24.78 16.69
CA GLY A 244 -1.41 -25.70 16.32
C GLY A 244 -0.95 -27.06 15.78
N LEU A 245 0.36 -27.26 15.57
CA LEU A 245 1.01 -28.49 15.06
C LEU A 245 1.05 -29.64 16.08
N SER A 246 0.09 -29.66 17.01
CA SER A 246 0.00 -30.51 18.20
C SER A 246 -0.19 -32.02 17.91
N ARG A 247 -0.25 -32.43 16.64
CA ARG A 247 -0.36 -33.84 16.21
C ARG A 247 0.92 -34.36 15.56
N GLU A 248 1.86 -33.48 15.28
CA GLU A 248 3.08 -33.78 14.51
C GLU A 248 4.26 -34.05 15.44
N GLN A 249 4.29 -35.26 16.00
CA GLN A 249 5.27 -35.68 17.02
C GLN A 249 6.72 -35.36 16.61
N VAL A 250 7.12 -35.74 15.39
CA VAL A 250 8.49 -35.50 14.88
C VAL A 250 8.87 -34.03 14.88
N PHE A 251 7.95 -33.13 14.54
CA PHE A 251 8.21 -31.69 14.53
C PHE A 251 8.44 -31.16 15.95
N GLY A 252 7.64 -31.61 16.93
CA GLY A 252 7.84 -31.31 18.35
C GLY A 252 9.23 -31.72 18.86
N GLU A 253 9.61 -32.97 18.59
CA GLU A 253 10.95 -33.50 18.90
C GLU A 253 12.08 -32.67 18.24
N SER A 254 11.86 -32.23 16.99
CA SER A 254 12.84 -31.46 16.22
C SER A 254 13.03 -30.05 16.76
N VAL A 255 11.93 -29.35 17.03
CA VAL A 255 11.92 -28.00 17.61
C VAL A 255 12.53 -28.02 19.00
N GLY A 256 12.19 -29.01 19.83
CA GLY A 256 12.79 -29.18 21.15
C GLY A 256 14.30 -29.38 21.09
N ASP A 257 14.77 -30.29 20.23
CA ASP A 257 16.20 -30.52 20.03
C ASP A 257 16.92 -29.24 19.54
N THR A 258 16.36 -28.55 18.54
CA THR A 258 16.96 -27.32 17.98
C THR A 258 17.10 -26.22 19.02
N ILE A 259 16.07 -25.98 19.86
CA ILE A 259 16.14 -25.00 20.96
C ILE A 259 17.24 -25.40 21.95
N ALA A 260 17.35 -26.67 22.31
CA ALA A 260 18.39 -27.14 23.23
C ALA A 260 19.81 -26.95 22.63
N PHE A 261 19.97 -27.12 21.33
CA PHE A 261 21.26 -26.97 20.64
C PHE A 261 21.68 -25.50 20.52
N LEU A 262 20.79 -24.63 20.04
CA LEU A 262 21.08 -23.21 19.81
C LEU A 262 21.22 -22.42 21.12
N LEU A 263 20.38 -22.68 22.12
CA LEU A 263 20.44 -22.01 23.43
C LEU A 263 21.72 -22.31 24.20
N TYR A 264 22.15 -23.58 24.22
CA TYR A 264 23.32 -24.00 25.00
C TYR A 264 24.60 -24.12 24.17
N ASN A 265 24.57 -23.75 22.88
CA ASN A 265 25.63 -23.94 21.90
C ASN A 265 26.25 -25.35 22.01
N THR A 266 25.41 -26.36 21.79
CA THR A 266 25.75 -27.78 21.96
C THR A 266 25.22 -28.60 20.80
N GLU A 267 26.01 -29.57 20.33
CA GLU A 267 25.61 -30.51 19.27
C GLU A 267 25.21 -31.89 19.86
N VAL A 268 25.01 -31.96 21.18
CA VAL A 268 24.63 -33.18 21.89
C VAL A 268 23.43 -32.95 22.79
N PHE A 269 22.44 -33.84 22.71
CA PHE A 269 21.27 -33.87 23.59
C PHE A 269 21.48 -34.89 24.71
N ALA A 270 21.10 -34.54 25.95
CA ALA A 270 21.02 -35.50 27.07
C ALA A 270 22.35 -36.24 27.35
N SER A 271 23.49 -35.56 27.19
CA SER A 271 24.87 -36.10 27.19
C SER A 271 25.29 -37.03 28.33
N GLU A 272 24.58 -37.02 29.47
CA GLU A 272 24.93 -37.80 30.66
C GLU A 272 23.76 -38.52 31.35
N VAL A 273 22.54 -38.46 30.78
CA VAL A 273 21.31 -39.02 31.36
C VAL A 273 21.47 -40.50 31.71
N HIS A 274 22.04 -41.25 30.77
CA HIS A 274 22.30 -42.67 30.84
C HIS A 274 23.78 -42.91 31.17
N PRO A 275 24.14 -43.26 32.42
CA PRO A 275 25.52 -43.41 32.85
C PRO A 275 26.28 -44.45 32.04
N GLY A 276 27.21 -43.97 31.20
CA GLY A 276 28.06 -44.80 30.36
C GLY A 276 27.53 -45.11 28.95
N GLN A 277 26.42 -44.49 28.52
CA GLN A 277 25.92 -44.61 27.14
C GLN A 277 26.28 -43.43 26.23
N GLY A 278 26.73 -42.30 26.79
CA GLY A 278 27.00 -41.07 26.02
C GLY A 278 25.76 -40.20 25.89
N ALA A 279 25.70 -39.40 24.84
CA ALA A 279 24.53 -38.60 24.51
C ALA A 279 23.41 -39.42 23.87
N ASP A 280 22.17 -39.11 24.21
CA ASP A 280 21.01 -39.84 23.68
C ASP A 280 20.75 -39.50 22.20
N ARG A 281 21.08 -38.27 21.77
CA ARG A 281 21.03 -37.85 20.35
C ARG A 281 22.19 -36.92 19.99
N THR A 282 22.73 -37.10 18.78
CA THR A 282 23.69 -36.19 18.13
C THR A 282 23.27 -35.99 16.66
N PRO A 283 22.64 -34.87 16.30
CA PRO A 283 21.91 -34.72 15.04
C PRO A 283 22.80 -34.57 13.78
N LEU A 284 24.12 -34.49 13.94
CA LEU A 284 25.06 -34.55 12.80
C LEU A 284 25.06 -35.90 12.05
N CYS A 285 24.39 -36.91 12.61
CA CYS A 285 24.53 -38.31 12.24
C CYS A 285 23.52 -38.82 11.19
N PRO A 286 22.25 -38.39 11.16
CA PRO A 286 21.34 -38.63 10.04
C PRO A 286 21.25 -37.41 9.09
N ARG A 287 22.21 -37.29 8.16
CA ARG A 287 22.22 -36.25 7.12
C ARG A 287 21.42 -36.63 5.85
N ARG A 288 20.31 -37.33 6.02
CA ARG A 288 19.48 -37.78 4.90
C ARG A 288 18.02 -37.77 5.31
N ASP A 289 17.15 -37.42 4.37
CA ASP A 289 15.73 -37.69 4.49
C ASP A 289 15.49 -39.21 4.60
N TYR A 290 15.35 -39.73 5.84
CA TYR A 290 15.17 -41.16 6.16
C TYR A 290 13.74 -41.64 5.87
N LEU A 291 13.32 -41.41 4.64
CA LEU A 291 12.16 -42.01 4.06
C LEU A 291 12.31 -43.53 4.07
N TYR A 292 11.20 -44.22 4.35
CA TYR A 292 11.07 -45.67 4.20
C TYR A 292 11.71 -46.58 5.26
N ASN A 293 12.14 -46.09 6.43
CA ASN A 293 12.42 -46.98 7.58
C ASN A 293 11.26 -47.01 8.60
N PRO A 294 10.31 -47.96 8.48
CA PRO A 294 9.14 -48.05 9.38
C PRO A 294 9.47 -48.56 10.80
N THR A 295 10.76 -48.69 11.14
CA THR A 295 11.22 -49.09 12.48
C THR A 295 11.95 -47.98 13.23
N LEU A 296 12.20 -46.83 12.58
CA LEU A 296 12.64 -45.63 13.29
C LEU A 296 11.46 -45.05 14.08
N ASP A 297 11.82 -44.42 15.17
CA ASP A 297 10.93 -43.71 16.08
C ASP A 297 11.00 -42.19 15.81
N ALA A 298 10.03 -41.43 16.33
CA ALA A 298 9.93 -39.99 16.12
C ALA A 298 11.21 -39.23 16.55
N HIS A 299 11.86 -39.63 17.65
CA HIS A 299 13.06 -38.99 18.17
C HIS A 299 14.31 -39.20 17.28
N LEU A 300 14.32 -40.21 16.41
CA LEU A 300 15.40 -40.43 15.43
C LEU A 300 15.09 -39.74 14.10
N THR A 301 13.80 -39.64 13.76
CA THR A 301 13.36 -38.94 12.55
C THR A 301 13.52 -37.42 12.69
N SER A 302 13.35 -36.87 13.90
CA SER A 302 13.47 -35.44 14.20
C SER A 302 14.87 -34.86 13.99
N MET A 303 15.88 -35.71 14.10
CA MET A 303 17.29 -35.35 13.93
C MET A 303 17.61 -34.85 12.51
N ILE A 304 16.73 -35.05 11.53
CA ILE A 304 16.85 -34.47 10.18
C ILE A 304 16.70 -32.94 10.25
N LEU A 305 15.60 -32.43 10.83
CA LEU A 305 15.36 -30.98 10.93
C LEU A 305 16.29 -30.33 11.96
N SER A 306 16.51 -30.94 13.12
CA SER A 306 17.44 -30.36 14.11
C SER A 306 18.92 -30.49 13.70
N GLY A 307 19.24 -31.42 12.79
CA GLY A 307 20.54 -31.51 12.12
C GLY A 307 20.72 -30.45 11.04
N LEU A 308 19.67 -30.17 10.25
CA LEU A 308 19.67 -29.11 9.24
C LEU A 308 19.96 -27.74 9.87
N TRP A 309 19.30 -27.39 10.98
CA TRP A 309 19.55 -26.14 11.70
C TRP A 309 20.99 -26.02 12.22
N LEU A 310 21.63 -27.12 12.61
CA LEU A 310 23.04 -27.11 13.02
C LEU A 310 24.01 -27.07 11.84
N ASP A 311 23.70 -27.72 10.72
CA ASP A 311 24.53 -27.61 9.51
C ASP A 311 24.40 -26.19 8.88
N ILE A 312 23.22 -25.55 8.90
CA ILE A 312 23.08 -24.12 8.52
C ILE A 312 24.01 -23.24 9.37
N ARG A 313 23.96 -23.40 10.71
CA ARG A 313 24.86 -22.68 11.64
C ARG A 313 26.32 -22.93 11.33
N ARG A 314 26.66 -24.20 11.02
CA ARG A 314 28.02 -24.64 10.74
C ARG A 314 28.58 -24.01 9.49
N GLU A 315 27.84 -23.97 8.39
CA GLU A 315 28.32 -23.39 7.14
C GLU A 315 28.52 -21.86 7.28
N ILE A 316 27.63 -21.16 8.00
CA ILE A 316 27.80 -19.73 8.35
C ILE A 316 29.01 -19.50 9.28
N GLU A 317 29.22 -20.35 10.29
CA GLU A 317 30.43 -20.31 11.13
C GLU A 317 31.72 -20.49 10.31
N VAL A 318 31.70 -21.39 9.33
CA VAL A 318 32.86 -21.68 8.46
C VAL A 318 33.11 -20.55 7.45
N SER A 319 32.07 -19.97 6.84
CA SER A 319 32.21 -18.83 5.92
C SER A 319 32.72 -17.58 6.64
N GLY A 320 32.26 -17.34 7.87
CA GLY A 320 32.79 -16.32 8.81
C GLY A 320 34.23 -16.59 9.30
N GLY A 321 34.83 -17.73 8.94
CA GLY A 321 36.23 -18.06 9.23
C GLY A 321 36.49 -18.74 10.58
N GLU A 322 35.46 -19.26 11.26
CA GLU A 322 35.65 -20.04 12.48
C GLU A 322 36.24 -21.43 12.21
N SER A 323 37.03 -21.95 13.17
CA SER A 323 37.64 -23.28 13.07
C SER A 323 36.86 -24.32 13.88
N ILE A 324 36.05 -25.15 13.20
CA ILE A 324 35.23 -26.18 13.84
C ILE A 324 36.05 -27.45 14.13
N SER A 325 35.97 -27.95 15.37
CA SER A 325 36.82 -29.04 15.88
C SER A 325 35.98 -30.27 16.24
N CYS A 326 35.90 -31.26 15.36
CA CYS A 326 35.12 -32.49 15.59
C CYS A 326 35.85 -33.50 16.49
N SER A 327 35.22 -33.90 17.60
CA SER A 327 35.61 -35.04 18.42
C SER A 327 34.94 -36.32 17.90
N VAL A 328 35.69 -37.07 17.10
CA VAL A 328 35.26 -38.37 16.57
C VAL A 328 35.16 -39.40 17.71
N MET A 329 33.93 -39.81 18.04
CA MET A 329 33.65 -40.81 19.10
C MET A 329 33.51 -42.26 18.58
N ASP A 330 33.66 -42.51 17.28
CA ASP A 330 34.08 -43.84 16.77
C ASP A 330 34.82 -43.75 15.42
N SER A 331 35.75 -44.68 15.22
CA SER A 331 36.42 -45.03 13.96
C SER A 331 35.52 -45.53 12.84
N SER A 332 34.20 -45.58 13.06
CA SER A 332 33.17 -46.06 12.13
C SER A 332 32.32 -44.95 11.49
N PHE A 333 32.61 -43.67 11.78
CA PHE A 333 31.81 -42.49 11.35
C PHE A 333 31.19 -42.65 9.95
N ASP A 334 29.89 -42.88 9.95
CA ASP A 334 29.03 -42.91 8.76
C ASP A 334 27.92 -41.88 9.01
N PRO A 335 27.86 -40.75 8.25
CA PRO A 335 26.76 -39.79 8.33
C PRO A 335 25.44 -40.34 7.75
N ASN A 336 25.39 -41.66 7.52
CA ASN A 336 24.22 -42.42 7.12
C ASN A 336 23.85 -43.54 8.13
N ASP A 337 24.44 -43.56 9.33
CA ASP A 337 23.94 -44.39 10.43
C ASP A 337 23.08 -43.53 11.39
N PRO A 338 21.77 -43.78 11.51
CA PRO A 338 20.90 -43.05 12.44
C PRO A 338 21.28 -43.24 13.91
N ASN A 339 22.24 -44.11 14.23
CA ASN A 339 22.78 -44.34 15.57
C ASN A 339 24.27 -43.93 15.70
N CYS A 340 24.86 -43.24 14.71
CA CYS A 340 26.22 -42.73 14.87
C CYS A 340 26.26 -41.71 16.03
N VAL A 341 27.39 -41.64 16.74
CA VAL A 341 27.61 -40.69 17.83
C VAL A 341 28.84 -39.87 17.50
N SER A 342 28.63 -38.62 17.11
CA SER A 342 29.70 -37.67 16.84
C SER A 342 29.32 -36.28 17.35
N ALA A 343 30.29 -35.56 17.90
CA ALA A 343 30.10 -34.19 18.35
C ALA A 343 31.21 -33.33 17.77
N CYS A 344 30.83 -32.32 16.99
CA CYS A 344 31.69 -31.18 16.76
C CYS A 344 31.38 -30.11 17.82
N VAL A 345 32.29 -29.15 17.94
CA VAL A 345 32.15 -28.02 18.85
C VAL A 345 32.87 -26.85 18.20
N SER A 346 32.17 -25.76 17.87
CA SER A 346 32.83 -24.46 17.68
C SER A 346 33.39 -24.02 19.03
N ARG A 347 34.64 -23.53 19.05
CA ARG A 347 35.33 -23.19 20.30
C ARG A 347 34.98 -21.79 20.82
N THR A 348 34.07 -21.09 20.14
CA THR A 348 33.63 -19.73 20.43
C THR A 348 32.11 -19.66 20.37
N ALA A 349 31.53 -18.71 21.12
CA ALA A 349 30.17 -18.26 20.85
C ALA A 349 30.26 -17.39 19.61
N SER A 350 29.71 -17.89 18.51
CA SER A 350 29.86 -17.36 17.16
C SER A 350 28.76 -16.36 16.82
N GLU A 351 29.06 -15.45 15.89
CA GLU A 351 28.03 -14.59 15.27
C GLU A 351 26.99 -15.45 14.53
N GLY A 352 27.42 -16.59 13.94
CA GLY A 352 26.55 -17.57 13.30
C GLY A 352 25.52 -18.24 14.23
N ASN A 353 25.88 -18.57 15.48
CA ASN A 353 24.90 -19.14 16.42
C ASN A 353 23.82 -18.12 16.82
N GLU A 354 24.17 -16.83 16.92
CA GLU A 354 23.20 -15.78 17.22
C GLU A 354 22.27 -15.53 16.02
N PHE A 355 22.83 -15.41 14.82
CA PHE A 355 22.07 -15.27 13.57
C PHE A 355 21.09 -16.44 13.37
N VAL A 356 21.56 -17.69 13.46
CA VAL A 356 20.69 -18.86 13.30
C VAL A 356 19.68 -19.01 14.45
N SER A 357 19.98 -18.50 15.65
CA SER A 357 18.98 -18.43 16.73
C SER A 357 17.84 -17.46 16.41
N GLN A 358 18.10 -16.36 15.70
CA GLN A 358 17.07 -15.45 15.21
C GLN A 358 16.29 -16.08 14.06
N LEU A 359 16.99 -16.51 13.00
CA LEU A 359 16.39 -17.16 11.83
C LEU A 359 15.48 -18.36 12.21
N PHE A 360 15.88 -19.17 13.19
CA PHE A 360 15.06 -20.27 13.69
C PHE A 360 13.77 -19.77 14.35
N VAL A 361 13.85 -18.75 15.22
CA VAL A 361 12.67 -18.20 15.91
C VAL A 361 11.71 -17.59 14.90
N ASP A 362 12.21 -16.85 13.91
CA ASP A 362 11.39 -16.21 12.88
C ASP A 362 10.75 -17.24 11.93
N TRP A 363 11.50 -18.28 11.53
CA TRP A 363 10.95 -19.43 10.80
C TRP A 363 9.82 -20.12 11.56
N THR A 364 9.90 -20.26 12.89
CA THR A 364 8.80 -20.86 13.67
C THR A 364 7.50 -20.05 13.61
N GLN A 365 7.52 -18.77 13.20
CA GLN A 365 6.32 -17.94 13.10
C GLN A 365 5.51 -18.20 11.82
N LEU A 366 6.14 -18.70 10.74
CA LEU A 366 5.50 -18.89 9.43
C LEU A 366 5.48 -20.34 8.93
N THR A 367 6.22 -21.25 9.56
CA THR A 367 6.31 -22.65 9.09
C THR A 367 4.96 -23.38 9.11
N LEU A 368 4.70 -24.11 8.04
CA LEU A 368 3.54 -24.99 7.88
C LEU A 368 3.69 -26.30 8.66
N GLY A 369 4.89 -26.56 9.19
CA GLY A 369 5.25 -27.83 9.80
C GLY A 369 5.46 -28.96 8.77
N PRO A 370 5.44 -30.22 9.22
CA PRO A 370 5.93 -31.34 8.41
C PRO A 370 4.89 -31.90 7.45
N ILE A 371 5.29 -32.15 6.21
CA ILE A 371 4.43 -32.80 5.20
C ILE A 371 4.22 -34.29 5.51
N ARG A 372 2.96 -34.74 5.45
CA ARG A 372 2.58 -36.16 5.53
C ARG A 372 2.41 -36.76 4.15
N GLU A 373 3.19 -37.81 3.85
CA GLU A 373 3.06 -38.52 2.58
C GLU A 373 2.44 -39.93 2.70
N PRO A 374 1.69 -40.37 1.67
CA PRO A 374 1.17 -41.73 1.60
C PRO A 374 2.29 -42.80 1.63
N GLY A 375 2.32 -43.60 2.70
CA GLY A 375 3.22 -44.75 2.84
C GLY A 375 4.39 -44.57 3.82
N LEU A 376 4.58 -43.37 4.37
CA LEU A 376 5.51 -43.14 5.47
C LEU A 376 4.85 -43.41 6.83
N VAL A 377 5.65 -43.84 7.82
CA VAL A 377 5.21 -44.01 9.22
C VAL A 377 5.19 -42.68 9.98
N HIS A 378 6.07 -41.76 9.56
CA HIS A 378 6.28 -40.45 10.16
C HIS A 378 6.21 -39.36 9.08
N SER A 379 5.79 -38.16 9.48
CA SER A 379 5.76 -36.96 8.63
C SER A 379 7.21 -36.50 8.33
N ARG A 380 7.47 -35.94 7.15
CA ARG A 380 8.79 -35.40 6.77
C ARG A 380 9.06 -34.11 7.55
N PRO A 381 10.06 -34.04 8.44
CA PRO A 381 10.27 -32.88 9.31
C PRO A 381 10.96 -31.70 8.61
N ALA A 382 11.64 -31.94 7.51
CA ALA A 382 12.19 -30.92 6.62
C ALA A 382 11.96 -31.37 5.16
N HIS A 383 11.75 -30.42 4.26
CA HIS A 383 11.45 -30.66 2.84
C HIS A 383 11.73 -29.39 2.01
N PHE A 384 11.50 -29.44 0.69
CA PHE A 384 11.64 -28.28 -0.20
C PHE A 384 10.85 -27.06 0.29
N GLY A 385 9.62 -27.24 0.79
CA GLY A 385 8.86 -26.17 1.42
C GLY A 385 9.57 -25.51 2.61
N THR A 386 10.37 -26.24 3.39
CA THR A 386 11.18 -25.69 4.49
C THR A 386 12.30 -24.78 3.97
N ALA A 387 12.83 -25.05 2.77
CA ALA A 387 13.79 -24.14 2.11
C ALA A 387 13.12 -22.81 1.74
N ILE A 388 11.93 -22.88 1.12
CA ILE A 388 11.13 -21.70 0.79
C ILE A 388 10.78 -20.91 2.05
N GLU A 389 10.28 -21.57 3.11
CA GLU A 389 10.00 -20.93 4.40
C GLU A 389 11.22 -20.20 4.97
N ILE A 390 12.42 -20.79 4.91
CA ILE A 390 13.66 -20.15 5.39
C ILE A 390 14.06 -18.96 4.51
N LEU A 391 13.94 -19.07 3.18
CA LEU A 391 14.19 -17.95 2.27
C LEU A 391 13.18 -16.80 2.48
N THR A 392 11.90 -17.09 2.75
CA THR A 392 10.90 -16.06 3.07
C THR A 392 11.16 -15.34 4.39
N VAL A 393 11.89 -15.94 5.34
CA VAL A 393 12.37 -15.21 6.54
C VAL A 393 13.56 -14.30 6.23
N LEU A 394 14.36 -14.67 5.23
CA LEU A 394 15.59 -13.99 4.84
C LEU A 394 15.40 -12.99 3.69
N ASP A 395 14.18 -12.87 3.19
CA ASP A 395 13.80 -11.95 2.14
C ASP A 395 13.97 -10.50 2.63
N ASP A 396 14.94 -9.80 2.05
CA ASP A 396 15.33 -8.43 2.41
C ASP A 396 14.86 -7.39 1.38
N ASP A 397 14.39 -7.81 0.19
CA ASP A 397 13.92 -6.91 -0.88
C ASP A 397 12.62 -7.35 -1.60
N GLY A 398 12.01 -8.48 -1.22
CA GLY A 398 10.76 -9.00 -1.78
C GLY A 398 10.94 -9.97 -2.96
N ASP A 399 12.18 -10.34 -3.32
CA ASP A 399 12.50 -11.19 -4.47
C ASP A 399 13.27 -12.46 -4.09
N LEU A 400 12.52 -13.49 -3.66
CA LEU A 400 13.01 -14.84 -3.40
C LEU A 400 13.78 -15.50 -4.57
N SER A 401 13.69 -14.99 -5.81
CA SER A 401 14.48 -15.51 -6.95
C SER A 401 15.94 -15.05 -6.93
N ASN A 402 16.23 -14.02 -6.14
CA ASN A 402 17.54 -13.40 -6.05
C ASN A 402 18.43 -14.03 -4.96
N GLY A 403 17.80 -14.64 -3.95
CA GLY A 403 18.46 -15.28 -2.82
C GLY A 403 18.05 -14.61 -1.51
N GLY A 404 19.04 -14.21 -0.72
CA GLY A 404 18.92 -13.56 0.58
C GLY A 404 20.22 -13.75 1.37
N PRO A 405 20.37 -13.13 2.56
CA PRO A 405 21.57 -13.24 3.37
C PRO A 405 21.89 -14.71 3.72
N HIS A 406 23.14 -15.11 3.52
CA HIS A 406 23.64 -16.49 3.71
C HIS A 406 22.99 -17.57 2.83
N TYR A 407 22.41 -17.21 1.67
CA TYR A 407 21.83 -18.17 0.71
C TYR A 407 22.74 -19.38 0.42
N ALA A 408 24.04 -19.15 0.15
CA ALA A 408 24.97 -20.21 -0.26
C ALA A 408 25.31 -21.18 0.89
N GLU A 409 25.42 -20.67 2.12
CA GLU A 409 25.63 -21.49 3.31
C GLU A 409 24.39 -22.33 3.66
N ILE A 410 23.20 -21.77 3.43
CA ILE A 410 21.92 -22.48 3.63
C ILE A 410 21.73 -23.54 2.54
N GLU A 411 21.97 -23.21 1.26
CA GLU A 411 21.95 -24.16 0.14
C GLU A 411 22.86 -25.36 0.47
N ALA A 412 24.11 -25.10 0.88
CA ALA A 412 25.07 -26.14 1.26
C ALA A 412 24.56 -27.04 2.40
N ALA A 413 23.86 -26.47 3.39
CA ALA A 413 23.24 -27.25 4.47
C ALA A 413 22.05 -28.10 3.99
N PHE A 414 21.22 -27.60 3.07
CA PHE A 414 20.14 -28.38 2.45
C PHE A 414 20.68 -29.53 1.58
N ASP A 415 21.76 -29.27 0.82
CA ASP A 415 22.47 -30.24 0.00
C ASP A 415 23.08 -31.38 0.84
N LEU A 416 23.64 -31.05 2.02
CA LEU A 416 24.11 -32.04 2.99
C LEU A 416 22.99 -32.99 3.43
N HIS A 417 21.74 -32.52 3.52
CA HIS A 417 20.57 -33.32 3.90
C HIS A 417 19.85 -33.99 2.72
N GLN A 418 20.31 -33.73 1.49
CA GLN A 418 19.70 -34.17 0.23
C GLN A 418 18.27 -33.65 0.01
N ILE A 419 17.94 -32.51 0.61
CA ILE A 419 16.68 -31.81 0.38
C ILE A 419 16.97 -30.80 -0.75
N PRO A 420 16.21 -30.81 -1.86
CA PRO A 420 16.44 -29.84 -2.93
C PRO A 420 16.30 -28.40 -2.41
N PHE A 421 17.07 -27.48 -2.98
CA PHE A 421 17.03 -26.06 -2.66
C PHE A 421 16.55 -25.24 -3.89
N PRO A 422 15.83 -24.13 -3.71
CA PRO A 422 15.40 -23.28 -4.82
C PRO A 422 16.61 -22.60 -5.46
N SER A 423 16.85 -22.81 -6.76
CA SER A 423 17.97 -22.20 -7.48
C SER A 423 17.72 -20.71 -7.74
N ILE A 424 18.68 -19.86 -7.39
CA ILE A 424 18.67 -18.44 -7.79
C ILE A 424 18.85 -18.26 -9.30
N ASP A 425 18.25 -17.19 -9.83
CA ASP A 425 18.56 -16.75 -11.19
C ASP A 425 20.00 -16.17 -11.19
N PRO A 426 20.93 -16.73 -11.99
CA PRO A 426 22.34 -16.41 -11.91
C PRO A 426 22.70 -15.06 -12.53
N VAL A 427 21.79 -14.45 -13.31
CA VAL A 427 21.93 -13.10 -13.87
C VAL A 427 20.64 -12.33 -13.66
N ARG A 428 20.73 -11.13 -13.09
CA ARG A 428 19.57 -10.30 -12.71
C ARG A 428 19.75 -8.85 -13.16
N PHE A 429 18.64 -8.16 -13.43
CA PHE A 429 18.61 -6.79 -13.95
C PHE A 429 17.81 -5.89 -13.00
N PHE A 430 18.52 -4.99 -12.32
CA PHE A 430 17.95 -4.00 -11.41
C PHE A 430 17.79 -2.66 -12.14
N PHE A 431 16.70 -1.94 -11.86
CA PHE A 431 16.41 -0.62 -12.41
C PHE A 431 16.39 0.40 -11.26
N PRO A 432 17.50 1.08 -10.95
CA PRO A 432 17.64 1.85 -9.71
C PRO A 432 16.64 3.01 -9.57
N GLU A 433 16.21 3.59 -10.70
CA GLU A 433 15.25 4.71 -10.79
C GLU A 433 13.83 4.20 -11.11
N GLY A 434 13.59 2.89 -10.97
CA GLY A 434 12.39 2.22 -11.43
C GLY A 434 12.44 1.85 -12.92
N ARG A 435 11.53 0.96 -13.34
CA ARG A 435 11.37 0.61 -14.76
C ARG A 435 10.66 1.76 -15.50
N PRO A 436 11.18 2.24 -16.66
CA PRO A 436 10.48 3.22 -17.46
C PRO A 436 9.09 2.72 -17.87
N SER A 437 8.05 3.43 -17.41
CA SER A 437 6.63 3.12 -17.66
C SER A 437 5.93 4.22 -18.46
N VAL A 438 6.44 5.44 -18.41
CA VAL A 438 5.96 6.63 -19.13
C VAL A 438 7.12 7.22 -19.91
N VAL A 439 6.84 7.70 -21.12
CA VAL A 439 7.78 8.48 -21.93
C VAL A 439 7.16 9.84 -22.23
N ARG A 440 7.98 10.84 -22.49
CA ARG A 440 7.53 12.12 -23.05
C ARG A 440 7.55 12.01 -24.58
N PRO A 441 6.44 12.29 -25.29
CA PRO A 441 6.41 12.22 -26.74
C PRO A 441 7.55 13.02 -27.38
N ASN A 442 8.13 12.50 -28.46
CA ASN A 442 9.19 13.13 -29.25
C ASN A 442 10.56 13.31 -28.53
N ILE A 443 10.79 12.68 -27.38
CA ILE A 443 12.05 12.79 -26.63
C ILE A 443 12.67 11.40 -26.39
N PRO A 444 13.98 11.20 -26.64
CA PRO A 444 14.67 9.96 -26.29
C PRO A 444 14.62 9.70 -24.79
N LEU A 445 14.39 8.44 -24.40
CA LEU A 445 14.31 8.01 -23.02
C LEU A 445 15.65 7.41 -22.59
N ASP A 446 16.36 8.12 -21.72
CA ASP A 446 17.57 7.63 -21.06
C ASP A 446 17.23 7.04 -19.68
N PHE A 447 17.79 5.89 -19.33
CA PHE A 447 17.58 5.22 -18.04
C PHE A 447 18.76 4.34 -17.61
N GLN A 448 18.83 3.98 -16.32
CA GLN A 448 19.91 3.14 -15.77
C GLN A 448 19.48 1.69 -15.54
N VAL A 449 20.43 0.76 -15.72
CA VAL A 449 20.29 -0.65 -15.34
C VAL A 449 21.57 -1.13 -14.66
N VAL A 450 21.42 -1.85 -13.54
CA VAL A 450 22.51 -2.61 -12.91
C VAL A 450 22.29 -4.10 -13.16
N VAL A 451 23.30 -4.78 -13.70
CA VAL A 451 23.25 -6.23 -13.92
C VAL A 451 24.12 -6.93 -12.89
N VAL A 452 23.55 -7.88 -12.15
CA VAL A 452 24.28 -8.80 -11.25
C VAL A 452 24.47 -10.12 -11.99
N TYR A 453 25.64 -10.75 -11.88
CA TYR A 453 26.02 -11.97 -12.60
C TYR A 453 27.15 -12.75 -11.90
N PRO A 454 27.48 -14.00 -12.27
CA PRO A 454 28.45 -14.80 -11.55
C PRO A 454 29.90 -14.38 -11.89
N GLU A 455 30.73 -14.15 -10.87
CA GLU A 455 32.15 -13.80 -11.01
C GLU A 455 32.90 -14.85 -11.86
N ALA A 456 32.55 -16.13 -11.69
CA ALA A 456 33.16 -17.24 -12.42
C ALA A 456 32.89 -17.25 -13.94
N ASN A 457 32.00 -16.38 -14.45
CA ASN A 457 31.71 -16.22 -15.88
C ASN A 457 31.65 -14.72 -16.29
N GLU A 458 32.38 -13.84 -15.59
CA GLU A 458 32.43 -12.39 -15.85
C GLU A 458 32.70 -12.08 -17.35
N PRO A 459 31.89 -11.25 -18.03
CA PRO A 459 32.07 -10.98 -19.46
C PRO A 459 33.41 -10.31 -19.78
N THR A 460 34.08 -10.80 -20.83
CA THR A 460 35.41 -10.27 -21.25
C THR A 460 35.40 -8.82 -21.75
N ASP A 461 34.24 -8.30 -22.16
CA ASP A 461 34.02 -6.90 -22.50
C ASP A 461 32.64 -6.47 -21.98
N LEU A 462 32.60 -5.86 -20.79
CA LEU A 462 31.37 -5.36 -20.18
C LEU A 462 30.63 -4.38 -21.10
N SER A 463 31.32 -3.58 -21.92
CA SER A 463 30.66 -2.60 -22.81
C SER A 463 29.91 -3.23 -23.98
N ALA A 464 30.21 -4.49 -24.31
CA ALA A 464 29.52 -5.30 -25.31
C ALA A 464 28.66 -6.41 -24.68
N ALA A 465 28.69 -6.58 -23.35
CA ALA A 465 27.99 -7.64 -22.65
C ALA A 465 26.48 -7.40 -22.52
N LEU A 466 26.05 -6.13 -22.47
CA LEU A 466 24.64 -5.74 -22.42
C LEU A 466 24.17 -5.17 -23.76
N GLU A 467 23.07 -5.71 -24.27
CA GLU A 467 22.35 -5.23 -25.46
C GLU A 467 20.95 -4.73 -25.06
N LEU A 468 20.54 -3.60 -25.62
CA LEU A 468 19.18 -3.09 -25.59
C LEU A 468 18.50 -3.35 -26.93
N GLY A 469 17.42 -4.12 -26.93
CA GLY A 469 16.53 -4.30 -28.07
C GLY A 469 15.23 -3.53 -27.85
N TYR A 470 14.69 -2.87 -28.87
CA TYR A 470 13.39 -2.20 -28.81
C TYR A 470 12.54 -2.37 -30.08
N CYS A 471 11.25 -2.06 -29.96
CA CYS A 471 10.31 -1.97 -31.07
C CYS A 471 9.22 -0.95 -30.76
N ASN A 472 8.65 -0.34 -31.81
CA ASN A 472 7.46 0.51 -31.67
C ASN A 472 6.21 -0.37 -31.82
N SER A 473 5.28 -0.31 -30.86
CA SER A 473 3.97 -0.96 -30.90
C SER A 473 3.99 -2.47 -31.25
N CYS A 474 5.01 -3.22 -30.83
CA CYS A 474 5.07 -4.69 -31.04
C CYS A 474 4.68 -5.49 -29.78
N ASN A 475 3.97 -6.61 -29.98
CA ASN A 475 3.35 -7.35 -28.87
C ASN A 475 4.19 -8.53 -28.38
N ALA A 476 4.95 -9.14 -29.30
CA ALA A 476 5.98 -10.14 -29.05
C ALA A 476 6.93 -10.17 -30.27
N VAL A 477 8.11 -10.73 -30.10
CA VAL A 477 9.05 -11.06 -31.20
C VAL A 477 9.28 -12.57 -31.29
N THR A 478 10.01 -13.04 -32.30
CA THR A 478 10.37 -14.47 -32.43
C THR A 478 11.79 -14.77 -31.99
N ASP A 479 12.67 -13.78 -32.05
CA ASP A 479 14.03 -13.77 -31.54
C ASP A 479 14.32 -12.34 -31.02
N PHE A 480 15.14 -12.20 -29.98
CA PHE A 480 15.62 -10.89 -29.53
C PHE A 480 16.35 -10.11 -30.65
N ASN A 481 16.96 -10.83 -31.60
CA ASN A 481 17.61 -10.26 -32.78
C ASN A 481 16.63 -9.66 -33.82
N ASP A 482 15.31 -9.84 -33.64
CA ASP A 482 14.28 -9.18 -34.46
C ASP A 482 14.03 -7.71 -34.01
N LEU A 483 14.56 -7.31 -32.85
CA LEU A 483 14.42 -5.95 -32.28
C LEU A 483 15.41 -4.95 -32.91
N GLU A 484 15.04 -3.68 -32.92
CA GLU A 484 15.98 -2.60 -33.23
C GLU A 484 16.96 -2.38 -32.06
N THR A 485 18.22 -2.04 -32.36
CA THR A 485 19.26 -1.91 -31.32
C THR A 485 19.27 -0.51 -30.71
N GLY A 486 18.94 -0.40 -29.43
CA GLY A 486 19.06 0.84 -28.65
C GLY A 486 20.51 1.14 -28.27
N GLN A 487 20.76 2.32 -27.68
CA GLN A 487 22.13 2.66 -27.24
C GLN A 487 22.37 2.13 -25.83
N VAL A 488 23.56 1.56 -25.60
CA VAL A 488 24.04 1.11 -24.30
C VAL A 488 25.44 1.68 -24.07
N SER A 489 25.73 2.09 -22.84
CA SER A 489 27.05 2.55 -22.41
C SER A 489 27.29 2.20 -20.94
N LEU A 490 28.56 2.03 -20.55
CA LEU A 490 28.93 1.87 -19.14
C LEU A 490 28.87 3.22 -18.42
N VAL A 491 28.48 3.23 -17.14
CA VAL A 491 28.47 4.47 -16.32
C VAL A 491 29.90 4.98 -16.11
N ASP A 492 30.28 6.05 -16.80
CA ASP A 492 31.64 6.66 -16.74
C ASP A 492 31.69 8.06 -16.11
N GLY A 493 30.59 8.49 -15.47
CA GLY A 493 30.49 9.74 -14.72
C GLY A 493 29.69 10.87 -15.38
N ASN A 494 29.07 10.63 -16.53
CA ASN A 494 28.13 11.57 -17.16
C ASN A 494 26.64 11.31 -16.85
N CYS A 495 26.31 10.25 -16.10
CA CYS A 495 24.95 10.02 -15.60
C CYS A 495 24.89 10.44 -14.11
N PRO A 496 24.04 11.42 -13.73
CA PRO A 496 24.06 11.99 -12.38
C PRO A 496 23.34 11.09 -11.38
N LEU A 497 24.11 10.33 -10.61
CA LEU A 497 23.60 9.53 -9.48
C LEU A 497 22.92 10.43 -8.42
N THR A 498 21.59 10.36 -8.29
CA THR A 498 20.88 10.73 -7.06
C THR A 498 20.59 9.47 -6.26
N GLY A 499 21.48 9.20 -5.30
CA GLY A 499 21.70 7.86 -4.73
C GLY A 499 20.48 7.11 -4.20
N LEU A 500 20.37 5.86 -4.64
CA LEU A 500 19.55 4.82 -4.04
C LEU A 500 20.39 3.55 -3.79
N GLY A 501 20.40 3.14 -2.52
CA GLY A 501 19.98 1.80 -2.12
C GLY A 501 20.91 0.59 -2.28
N PHE A 502 21.74 0.48 -3.33
CA PHE A 502 22.48 -0.78 -3.53
C PHE A 502 23.63 -0.90 -2.51
N ASP A 503 23.49 -1.78 -1.50
CA ASP A 503 24.60 -2.15 -0.63
C ASP A 503 25.41 -3.29 -1.30
N PRO A 504 26.65 -3.02 -1.76
CA PRO A 504 27.47 -4.05 -2.42
C PRO A 504 27.94 -5.17 -1.48
N ASN A 505 27.57 -5.15 -0.19
CA ASN A 505 27.90 -6.21 0.77
C ASN A 505 26.85 -7.36 0.82
N GLU A 506 25.70 -7.22 0.15
CA GLU A 506 24.60 -8.21 0.16
C GLU A 506 24.65 -9.22 -1.01
N LEU A 507 25.70 -9.18 -1.84
CA LEU A 507 25.89 -10.13 -2.94
C LEU A 507 26.28 -11.52 -2.43
N ALA A 508 25.53 -12.55 -2.87
CA ALA A 508 25.85 -13.94 -2.59
C ALA A 508 27.26 -14.33 -3.06
N ALA A 509 27.92 -15.21 -2.31
CA ALA A 509 29.32 -15.59 -2.55
C ALA A 509 29.53 -16.14 -3.98
N GLY A 510 30.25 -15.39 -4.82
CA GLY A 510 30.51 -15.72 -6.23
C GLY A 510 29.68 -14.93 -7.25
N LEU A 511 28.90 -13.93 -6.81
CA LEU A 511 28.26 -12.93 -7.69
C LEU A 511 29.03 -11.59 -7.69
N THR A 512 28.91 -10.85 -8.78
CA THR A 512 29.46 -9.50 -9.00
C THR A 512 28.48 -8.68 -9.84
N HIS A 513 28.76 -7.40 -10.14
CA HIS A 513 27.81 -6.51 -10.82
C HIS A 513 28.45 -5.48 -11.76
N ALA A 514 27.66 -4.92 -12.69
CA ALA A 514 28.03 -3.83 -13.58
C ALA A 514 26.84 -2.88 -13.84
N ALA A 515 27.10 -1.58 -14.01
CA ALA A 515 26.08 -0.55 -14.21
C ALA A 515 26.16 0.07 -15.61
N TYR A 516 24.99 0.34 -16.19
CA TYR A 516 24.81 0.76 -17.57
C TYR A 516 23.83 1.94 -17.69
N CYS A 517 24.11 2.83 -18.65
CA CYS A 517 23.18 3.85 -19.15
C CYS A 517 22.65 3.41 -20.52
N LEU A 518 21.32 3.41 -20.64
CA LEU A 518 20.58 2.92 -21.79
C LEU A 518 19.77 4.06 -22.40
N SER A 519 19.59 4.07 -23.72
CA SER A 519 18.81 5.08 -24.43
C SER A 519 17.88 4.45 -25.47
N LEU A 520 16.59 4.76 -25.35
CA LEU A 520 15.53 4.45 -26.31
C LEU A 520 15.23 5.67 -27.20
N PRO A 521 14.89 5.49 -28.48
CA PRO A 521 14.57 6.60 -29.36
C PRO A 521 13.30 7.35 -28.94
N ALA A 522 13.19 8.59 -29.39
CA ALA A 522 11.96 9.36 -29.35
C ALA A 522 10.84 8.64 -30.12
N THR A 523 9.67 8.52 -29.51
CA THR A 523 8.44 8.01 -30.15
C THR A 523 7.32 9.02 -30.09
N ASP A 524 6.41 8.95 -31.06
CA ASP A 524 5.24 9.84 -31.16
C ASP A 524 4.24 9.57 -30.02
N CYS A 525 3.35 10.53 -29.76
CA CYS A 525 2.40 10.37 -28.66
C CYS A 525 1.45 9.21 -28.90
N GLY A 526 1.24 8.38 -27.87
CA GLY A 526 0.51 7.14 -27.99
C GLY A 526 1.29 6.00 -28.67
N ASP A 527 2.39 6.23 -29.40
CA ASP A 527 3.17 5.12 -29.97
C ASP A 527 4.08 4.48 -28.92
N GLY A 528 3.48 3.57 -28.14
CA GLY A 528 4.12 2.81 -27.08
C GLY A 528 5.40 2.11 -27.55
N ILE A 529 6.50 2.33 -26.83
CA ILE A 529 7.77 1.66 -27.09
C ILE A 529 7.89 0.45 -26.18
N ALA A 530 8.23 -0.70 -26.76
CA ALA A 530 8.51 -1.92 -26.02
C ALA A 530 9.99 -2.27 -26.15
N PHE A 531 10.61 -2.71 -25.06
CA PHE A 531 12.04 -2.97 -25.00
C PHE A 531 12.38 -4.20 -24.17
N GLY A 532 13.53 -4.80 -24.47
CA GLY A 532 14.10 -5.91 -23.75
C GLY A 532 15.60 -5.75 -23.64
N LEU A 533 16.18 -6.38 -22.63
CA LEU A 533 17.62 -6.41 -22.41
C LEU A 533 18.14 -7.82 -22.68
N ARG A 534 19.35 -7.94 -23.22
CA ARG A 534 20.09 -9.21 -23.32
C ARG A 534 21.49 -9.03 -22.73
N PHE A 535 21.87 -9.91 -21.81
CA PHE A 535 23.19 -9.93 -21.19
C PHE A 535 23.93 -11.23 -21.50
N ALA A 536 25.17 -11.15 -21.96
CA ALA A 536 25.99 -12.31 -22.32
C ALA A 536 27.18 -12.50 -21.36
N LEU A 537 27.32 -13.71 -20.80
CA LEU A 537 28.46 -14.13 -19.98
C LEU A 537 29.67 -14.56 -20.83
N GLU A 538 30.87 -14.69 -20.24
CA GLU A 538 32.08 -15.17 -20.95
C GLU A 538 31.90 -16.58 -21.55
N ASN A 539 31.01 -17.40 -20.99
CA ASN A 539 30.72 -18.75 -21.47
C ASN A 539 29.68 -18.81 -22.62
N ASP A 540 29.40 -17.66 -23.26
CA ASP A 540 28.37 -17.45 -24.29
C ASP A 540 26.91 -17.70 -23.83
N ALA A 541 26.65 -17.90 -22.53
CA ALA A 541 25.27 -17.98 -22.01
C ALA A 541 24.63 -16.59 -21.98
N THR A 542 23.46 -16.48 -22.61
CA THR A 542 22.68 -15.23 -22.70
C THR A 542 21.46 -15.26 -21.79
N PHE A 543 21.28 -14.21 -21.02
CA PHE A 543 20.13 -13.95 -20.16
C PHE A 543 19.37 -12.74 -20.67
N VAL A 544 18.07 -12.64 -20.38
CA VAL A 544 17.24 -11.55 -20.90
C VAL A 544 16.36 -10.92 -19.82
N SER A 545 16.02 -9.65 -19.99
CA SER A 545 15.05 -8.94 -19.16
C SER A 545 13.91 -8.39 -20.04
N PRO A 546 12.64 -8.76 -19.77
CA PRO A 546 12.22 -9.78 -18.80
C PRO A 546 12.73 -11.18 -19.20
N THR A 547 12.63 -12.17 -18.30
CA THR A 547 13.18 -13.53 -18.49
C THR A 547 12.61 -14.27 -19.72
N ASP A 548 11.49 -13.79 -20.27
CA ASP A 548 10.93 -14.17 -21.57
C ASP A 548 10.87 -12.95 -22.52
N ALA A 549 12.01 -12.30 -22.78
CA ALA A 549 12.12 -11.13 -23.67
C ALA A 549 11.72 -11.40 -25.14
N VAL A 550 11.37 -12.65 -25.48
CA VAL A 550 10.87 -13.03 -26.79
C VAL A 550 9.35 -12.86 -26.83
N HIS A 551 8.62 -13.36 -25.82
CA HIS A 551 7.16 -13.26 -25.77
C HIS A 551 6.64 -12.06 -24.96
N ARG A 552 7.47 -11.44 -24.12
CA ARG A 552 7.13 -10.29 -23.28
C ARG A 552 8.24 -9.25 -23.34
N LEU A 553 7.90 -7.98 -23.50
CA LEU A 553 8.85 -6.87 -23.43
C LEU A 553 8.41 -5.91 -22.32
N HIS A 554 9.37 -5.21 -21.69
CA HIS A 554 9.06 -4.03 -20.89
C HIS A 554 8.41 -2.98 -21.80
N ARG A 555 7.51 -2.13 -21.28
CA ARG A 555 6.80 -1.13 -22.10
C ARG A 555 6.77 0.22 -21.41
N ALA A 556 6.96 1.27 -22.20
CA ALA A 556 6.78 2.64 -21.79
C ALA A 556 5.86 3.37 -22.79
N THR A 557 4.90 4.15 -22.28
CA THR A 557 3.89 4.82 -23.11
C THR A 557 4.17 6.31 -23.22
N PRO A 558 4.29 6.87 -24.44
CA PRO A 558 4.43 8.32 -24.63
C PRO A 558 3.12 9.06 -24.36
N GLY A 559 3.13 9.98 -23.40
CA GLY A 559 1.99 10.85 -23.06
C GLY A 559 2.42 12.18 -22.45
N TRP A 560 1.60 13.21 -22.58
CA TRP A 560 1.82 14.53 -21.95
C TRP A 560 1.11 14.67 -20.60
N GLY A 561 -0.07 14.06 -20.49
CA GLY A 561 -0.83 13.89 -19.25
C GLY A 561 -1.00 12.41 -18.92
N ARG A 562 -0.99 12.09 -17.63
CA ARG A 562 -1.25 10.74 -17.09
C ARG A 562 -2.21 10.84 -15.92
N ARG A 563 -3.35 10.15 -16.00
CA ARG A 563 -4.32 10.07 -14.91
C ARG A 563 -4.54 8.61 -14.52
N THR A 564 -4.23 8.26 -13.28
CA THR A 564 -4.65 6.98 -12.71
C THR A 564 -6.16 7.02 -12.48
N GLU A 565 -6.91 6.23 -13.26
CA GLU A 565 -8.38 6.15 -13.20
C GLU A 565 -8.82 5.26 -12.04
N VAL A 566 -8.16 4.11 -11.87
CA VAL A 566 -8.37 3.21 -10.72
C VAL A 566 -7.04 2.64 -10.23
N VAL A 567 -6.95 2.48 -8.91
CA VAL A 567 -6.02 1.60 -8.21
C VAL A 567 -6.89 0.69 -7.36
N TRP A 568 -6.73 -0.61 -7.54
CA TRP A 568 -7.33 -1.64 -6.71
C TRP A 568 -6.21 -2.55 -6.21
N ASP A 569 -5.94 -2.41 -4.91
CA ASP A 569 -5.13 -3.33 -4.10
C ASP A 569 -5.68 -4.77 -4.06
N MET A 570 -6.84 -5.01 -4.67
CA MET A 570 -7.64 -6.24 -4.67
C MET A 570 -8.02 -6.80 -3.27
N GLU A 571 -7.47 -6.24 -2.20
CA GLU A 571 -7.78 -6.51 -0.80
C GLU A 571 -9.15 -5.97 -0.37
N GLN A 572 -9.43 -4.71 -0.70
CA GLN A 572 -10.51 -3.93 -0.06
C GLN A 572 -11.82 -3.89 -0.83
N VAL A 573 -12.03 -4.81 -1.78
CA VAL A 573 -13.25 -4.92 -2.61
C VAL A 573 -14.53 -5.24 -1.79
N SER A 574 -14.43 -5.29 -0.46
CA SER A 574 -15.59 -5.19 0.43
C SER A 574 -15.41 -4.27 1.66
N ILE A 575 -15.34 -2.94 1.44
CA ILE A 575 -16.13 -1.87 2.12
C ILE A 575 -16.20 -0.64 1.17
N GLY A 576 -16.89 -0.76 0.02
CA GLY A 576 -17.06 0.41 -0.86
C GLY A 576 -17.77 0.16 -2.19
N ASP A 577 -17.18 -0.66 -3.06
CA ASP A 577 -17.62 -0.79 -4.45
C ASP A 577 -18.46 -2.07 -4.70
N PRO A 578 -19.77 -1.98 -4.96
CA PRO A 578 -20.64 -3.12 -5.20
C PRO A 578 -20.54 -3.71 -6.63
N ASN A 579 -19.60 -3.26 -7.47
CA ASN A 579 -19.64 -3.53 -8.91
C ASN A 579 -18.70 -4.65 -9.42
N TRP A 580 -17.65 -5.02 -8.67
CA TRP A 580 -16.93 -6.28 -8.93
C TRP A 580 -17.87 -7.45 -8.67
N ARG A 581 -17.99 -8.38 -9.63
CA ARG A 581 -18.87 -9.54 -9.49
C ARG A 581 -18.28 -10.82 -10.02
N VAL A 582 -18.48 -11.88 -9.25
CA VAL A 582 -18.44 -13.25 -9.75
C VAL A 582 -19.76 -13.47 -10.48
N ASP A 583 -19.75 -13.54 -11.82
CA ASP A 583 -20.98 -13.59 -12.62
C ASP A 583 -21.24 -14.99 -13.22
N PRO A 584 -22.03 -15.84 -12.55
CA PRO A 584 -22.38 -17.15 -13.07
C PRO A 584 -23.34 -17.11 -14.28
N ASN A 585 -23.85 -15.94 -14.68
CA ASN A 585 -24.87 -15.80 -15.72
C ASN A 585 -24.44 -14.95 -16.93
N GLU A 586 -23.15 -14.57 -17.06
CA GLU A 586 -22.62 -13.83 -18.21
C GLU A 586 -21.86 -14.63 -19.32
N PRO A 587 -22.32 -15.81 -19.77
CA PRO A 587 -22.03 -16.27 -21.11
C PRO A 587 -23.07 -15.71 -22.10
N ASN A 588 -22.75 -14.60 -22.78
CA ASN A 588 -23.44 -14.15 -24.01
C ASN A 588 -23.19 -15.11 -25.21
N GLY A 589 -22.55 -16.26 -24.99
CA GLY A 589 -22.23 -17.28 -25.99
C GLY A 589 -21.80 -18.59 -25.33
N LEU A 590 -22.05 -19.72 -25.99
CA LEU A 590 -21.89 -21.09 -25.47
C LEU A 590 -20.42 -21.59 -25.40
N ASP A 591 -19.45 -20.68 -25.31
CA ASP A 591 -18.05 -20.96 -25.67
C ASP A 591 -17.22 -21.68 -24.60
N PHE A 592 -17.70 -21.76 -23.35
CA PHE A 592 -16.89 -22.13 -22.18
C PHE A 592 -17.47 -23.23 -21.28
N GLY A 593 -18.53 -23.91 -21.71
CA GLY A 593 -19.15 -25.00 -20.94
C GLY A 593 -19.97 -24.54 -19.73
N PRO A 594 -20.23 -25.43 -18.74
CA PRO A 594 -20.96 -25.09 -17.53
C PRO A 594 -20.10 -24.28 -16.54
N LEU A 595 -20.72 -23.83 -15.44
CA LEU A 595 -20.01 -23.20 -14.33
C LEU A 595 -19.15 -24.22 -13.59
N ALA A 596 -17.98 -23.77 -13.13
CA ALA A 596 -17.11 -24.58 -12.29
C ALA A 596 -17.82 -25.00 -10.98
N SER A 597 -17.55 -26.23 -10.56
CA SER A 597 -18.16 -26.86 -9.38
C SER A 597 -17.32 -26.71 -8.10
N LEU A 598 -16.04 -26.41 -8.26
CA LEU A 598 -15.06 -25.92 -7.28
C LEU A 598 -14.19 -24.86 -8.00
N GLY A 599 -13.30 -24.16 -7.29
CA GLY A 599 -12.43 -23.13 -7.85
C GLY A 599 -13.14 -21.85 -8.29
N THR A 600 -14.25 -21.48 -7.64
CA THR A 600 -14.91 -20.20 -7.95
C THR A 600 -14.14 -19.03 -7.36
N TRP A 601 -14.00 -17.94 -8.11
CA TRP A 601 -13.33 -16.72 -7.65
C TRP A 601 -13.89 -16.24 -6.30
N GLN A 602 -12.99 -16.00 -5.35
CA GLN A 602 -13.30 -15.37 -4.06
C GLN A 602 -12.12 -14.50 -3.59
N ILE A 603 -12.37 -13.57 -2.69
CA ILE A 603 -11.33 -12.80 -2.00
C ILE A 603 -10.86 -13.61 -0.79
N GLY A 604 -9.56 -13.71 -0.59
CA GLY A 604 -8.99 -14.33 0.60
C GLY A 604 -7.47 -14.38 0.59
N VAL A 605 -6.89 -14.68 1.76
CA VAL A 605 -5.50 -15.12 1.84
C VAL A 605 -5.44 -16.49 1.16
N PRO A 606 -4.62 -16.69 0.12
CA PRO A 606 -4.47 -18.00 -0.50
C PRO A 606 -3.74 -18.95 0.46
N ASP A 607 -4.31 -20.13 0.70
CA ASP A 607 -3.64 -21.19 1.46
C ASP A 607 -2.61 -21.88 0.54
N ILE A 608 -1.32 -21.75 0.84
CA ILE A 608 -0.23 -22.32 0.03
C ILE A 608 -0.45 -23.80 -0.33
N TYR A 609 -0.38 -24.10 -1.62
CA TYR A 609 -0.62 -25.44 -2.15
C TYR A 609 0.46 -25.86 -3.14
N LEU A 610 1.16 -26.95 -2.81
CA LEU A 610 2.08 -27.66 -3.70
C LEU A 610 1.41 -28.94 -4.21
N ASP A 611 1.45 -29.15 -5.52
CA ASP A 611 0.96 -30.38 -6.15
C ASP A 611 1.92 -31.57 -5.92
N LEU A 612 1.51 -32.79 -6.33
CA LEU A 612 2.33 -33.99 -6.15
C LEU A 612 3.55 -34.06 -7.09
N SER A 613 3.69 -33.14 -8.05
CA SER A 613 4.90 -32.96 -8.86
C SER A 613 5.87 -31.92 -8.29
N GLY A 614 5.46 -31.19 -7.24
CA GLY A 614 6.22 -30.10 -6.63
C GLY A 614 5.93 -28.73 -7.24
N ALA A 615 4.94 -28.61 -8.12
CA ALA A 615 4.52 -27.33 -8.67
C ALA A 615 3.70 -26.54 -7.65
N LEU A 616 4.04 -25.27 -7.47
CA LEU A 616 3.31 -24.35 -6.60
C LEU A 616 2.04 -23.90 -7.32
N MET A 617 0.90 -24.34 -6.81
CA MET A 617 -0.43 -24.09 -7.37
C MET A 617 -0.95 -22.72 -6.99
N GLN A 618 -0.83 -22.38 -5.71
CA GLN A 618 -1.13 -21.05 -5.17
C GLN A 618 -0.14 -20.69 -4.03
N PRO A 619 0.22 -19.41 -3.87
CA PRO A 619 1.10 -18.91 -2.80
C PRO A 619 0.41 -18.89 -1.43
N SER A 620 1.15 -18.51 -0.38
CA SER A 620 0.63 -18.20 0.97
C SER A 620 0.28 -16.72 1.18
N GLN A 621 0.58 -15.89 0.18
CA GLN A 621 0.49 -14.43 0.23
C GLN A 621 -0.09 -13.93 -1.11
N ASP A 622 -0.66 -12.74 -1.07
CA ASP A 622 -0.94 -11.90 -2.23
C ASP A 622 0.38 -11.41 -2.89
N HIS A 623 0.30 -10.42 -3.77
CA HIS A 623 1.47 -9.75 -4.35
C HIS A 623 1.82 -8.47 -3.57
N THR A 624 0.81 -7.77 -3.05
CA THR A 624 0.97 -6.50 -2.33
C THR A 624 1.92 -6.64 -1.11
N ASP A 625 2.89 -5.73 -0.99
CA ASP A 625 3.80 -5.68 0.16
C ASP A 625 3.05 -5.61 1.50
N ASN A 626 3.62 -6.23 2.55
CA ASN A 626 3.03 -6.20 3.90
C ASN A 626 2.73 -4.73 4.33
N PRO A 627 1.48 -4.41 4.73
CA PRO A 627 0.54 -5.31 5.41
C PRO A 627 -0.48 -6.04 4.51
N GLY A 628 -0.34 -6.01 3.17
CA GLY A 628 -1.16 -6.79 2.24
C GLY A 628 -1.19 -8.28 2.58
N ARG A 629 -2.38 -8.91 2.44
CA ARG A 629 -2.64 -10.35 2.58
C ARG A 629 -3.76 -10.91 1.69
N LEU A 630 -4.53 -10.09 0.99
CA LEU A 630 -5.82 -10.49 0.37
C LEU A 630 -5.86 -10.23 -1.14
N CYS A 631 -5.81 -11.31 -1.92
CA CYS A 631 -6.03 -11.22 -3.37
C CYS A 631 -7.35 -11.88 -3.79
N TRP A 632 -7.70 -11.73 -5.08
CA TRP A 632 -8.70 -12.59 -5.72
C TRP A 632 -8.05 -13.92 -6.08
N VAL A 633 -8.69 -15.04 -5.73
CA VAL A 633 -8.18 -16.41 -5.92
C VAL A 633 -9.31 -17.36 -6.34
N THR A 634 -9.02 -18.33 -7.21
CA THR A 634 -9.95 -19.39 -7.63
C THR A 634 -10.11 -20.48 -6.57
N ASP A 635 -10.76 -20.11 -5.47
CA ASP A 635 -10.83 -20.81 -4.18
C ASP A 635 -9.56 -20.64 -3.32
N ARG A 636 -9.70 -19.91 -2.21
CA ARG A 636 -8.59 -19.64 -1.29
C ARG A 636 -8.04 -20.89 -0.60
N LEU A 637 -8.82 -21.97 -0.54
CA LEU A 637 -8.39 -23.23 0.05
C LEU A 637 -7.53 -23.97 -0.98
N GLY A 638 -6.40 -24.53 -0.56
CA GLY A 638 -5.53 -25.35 -1.42
C GLY A 638 -5.97 -26.81 -1.47
N ALA A 639 -5.15 -27.69 -0.89
CA ALA A 639 -5.59 -29.06 -0.57
C ALA A 639 -6.34 -29.11 0.77
N ASP A 640 -7.35 -29.97 0.92
CA ASP A 640 -7.96 -30.23 2.23
C ASP A 640 -6.89 -30.81 3.19
N PRO A 641 -6.54 -30.14 4.30
CA PRO A 641 -5.51 -30.61 5.23
C PRO A 641 -5.85 -31.95 5.92
N ASN A 642 -7.09 -32.44 5.75
CA ASN A 642 -7.56 -33.74 6.23
C ASN A 642 -7.70 -34.79 5.12
N ASN A 643 -7.61 -34.40 3.85
CA ASN A 643 -7.83 -35.29 2.71
C ASN A 643 -7.18 -34.76 1.41
N SER A 644 -5.92 -35.12 1.16
CA SER A 644 -5.15 -34.75 -0.05
C SER A 644 -5.68 -35.31 -1.38
N ALA A 645 -6.86 -35.94 -1.40
CA ALA A 645 -7.61 -36.30 -2.61
C ALA A 645 -8.74 -35.30 -2.93
N ILE A 646 -8.95 -34.28 -2.09
CA ILE A 646 -9.76 -33.10 -2.36
C ILE A 646 -8.79 -31.94 -2.59
N ILE A 647 -8.88 -31.40 -3.79
CA ILE A 647 -8.18 -30.20 -4.26
C ILE A 647 -9.31 -29.23 -4.62
N HIS A 648 -9.10 -27.95 -4.36
CA HIS A 648 -10.13 -26.92 -4.44
C HIS A 648 -10.10 -26.12 -5.76
N ASP A 649 -9.34 -26.62 -6.72
CA ASP A 649 -9.07 -26.03 -8.03
C ASP A 649 -10.31 -25.92 -8.93
N VAL A 650 -10.18 -25.11 -9.99
CA VAL A 650 -11.23 -24.92 -11.00
C VAL A 650 -11.58 -26.29 -11.57
N THR A 651 -12.83 -26.73 -11.33
CA THR A 651 -13.24 -28.13 -11.57
C THR A 651 -14.56 -28.24 -12.33
N ASN A 652 -14.59 -28.98 -13.44
CA ASN A 652 -15.75 -29.31 -14.28
C ASN A 652 -16.55 -28.09 -14.84
N GLY A 653 -15.92 -26.93 -15.02
CA GLY A 653 -16.50 -25.79 -15.72
C GLY A 653 -15.59 -24.56 -15.72
N ALA A 654 -16.18 -23.38 -15.97
CA ALA A 654 -15.48 -22.09 -15.94
C ALA A 654 -15.94 -21.19 -14.78
N THR A 655 -15.03 -20.34 -14.32
CA THR A 655 -15.26 -19.30 -13.29
C THR A 655 -14.97 -17.92 -13.87
N TYR A 656 -15.76 -16.91 -13.51
CA TYR A 656 -15.75 -15.58 -14.13
C TYR A 656 -15.70 -14.48 -13.07
N LEU A 657 -14.66 -13.64 -13.12
CA LEU A 657 -14.58 -12.40 -12.35
C LEU A 657 -14.73 -11.22 -13.31
N VAL A 658 -15.67 -10.30 -13.05
CA VAL A 658 -15.98 -9.17 -13.94
C VAL A 658 -15.81 -7.86 -13.19
N SER A 659 -15.12 -6.91 -13.81
CA SER A 659 -14.85 -5.59 -13.23
C SER A 659 -16.10 -4.69 -13.12
N PRO A 660 -16.00 -3.62 -12.32
CA PRO A 660 -16.79 -2.40 -12.47
C PRO A 660 -16.71 -1.83 -13.89
N LEU A 661 -17.59 -0.86 -14.18
CA LEU A 661 -17.44 -0.04 -15.37
C LEU A 661 -16.35 1.02 -15.10
N ILE A 662 -15.34 1.08 -15.96
CA ILE A 662 -14.16 1.94 -15.82
C ILE A 662 -14.27 3.07 -16.85
N SER A 663 -13.97 4.32 -16.47
CA SER A 663 -13.98 5.43 -17.42
C SER A 663 -12.70 5.46 -18.25
N SER A 664 -12.83 5.98 -19.46
CA SER A 664 -11.71 6.35 -20.34
C SER A 664 -11.99 7.67 -21.06
N GLU A 665 -12.91 8.48 -20.50
CA GLU A 665 -13.23 9.83 -20.96
C GLU A 665 -11.97 10.72 -20.88
N GLY A 666 -11.76 11.57 -21.89
CA GLY A 666 -10.56 12.41 -22.04
C GLY A 666 -9.29 11.69 -22.51
N ALA A 667 -9.24 10.35 -22.45
CA ALA A 667 -8.03 9.58 -22.76
C ALA A 667 -7.85 9.30 -24.27
N ASN A 668 -6.61 9.39 -24.76
CA ASN A 668 -6.24 8.89 -26.09
C ASN A 668 -5.79 7.42 -26.05
N ASP A 669 -5.25 6.97 -24.92
CA ASP A 669 -4.85 5.60 -24.67
C ASP A 669 -5.07 5.24 -23.19
N ALA A 670 -5.10 3.95 -22.88
CA ALA A 670 -5.11 3.47 -21.50
C ALA A 670 -4.27 2.22 -21.35
N ILE A 671 -3.50 2.16 -20.27
CA ILE A 671 -2.76 0.98 -19.85
C ILE A 671 -3.49 0.35 -18.66
N ILE A 672 -3.81 -0.93 -18.78
CA ILE A 672 -4.28 -1.77 -17.70
C ILE A 672 -3.09 -2.61 -17.23
N THR A 673 -2.73 -2.52 -15.96
CA THR A 673 -1.65 -3.29 -15.35
C THR A 673 -2.20 -4.07 -14.16
N PHE A 674 -1.80 -5.33 -13.98
CA PHE A 674 -2.18 -6.15 -12.83
C PHE A 674 -1.17 -7.26 -12.60
N TRP A 675 -1.07 -7.72 -11.36
CA TRP A 675 -0.35 -8.93 -11.03
C TRP A 675 -1.25 -10.14 -11.12
N MET A 676 -0.72 -11.22 -11.67
CA MET A 676 -1.47 -12.45 -11.90
C MET A 676 -0.61 -13.66 -11.56
N TRP A 677 -1.20 -14.58 -10.83
CA TRP A 677 -0.73 -15.94 -10.72
C TRP A 677 -1.58 -16.81 -11.64
N TYR A 678 -0.97 -17.67 -12.45
CA TYR A 678 -1.71 -18.71 -13.17
C TYR A 678 -0.88 -19.99 -13.25
N GLN A 679 -1.46 -21.10 -12.79
CA GLN A 679 -0.85 -22.42 -12.82
C GLN A 679 -1.77 -23.41 -13.54
N HIS A 680 -1.22 -24.19 -14.46
CA HIS A 680 -1.94 -25.27 -15.13
C HIS A 680 -1.06 -26.53 -15.22
N VAL A 681 -1.30 -27.48 -14.31
CA VAL A 681 -0.62 -28.78 -14.29
C VAL A 681 -1.56 -29.94 -14.66
N GLY A 682 -0.98 -31.12 -14.89
CA GLY A 682 -1.74 -32.33 -15.21
C GLY A 682 -2.13 -32.46 -16.69
N ALA A 683 -3.39 -32.67 -17.00
CA ALA A 683 -3.91 -32.86 -18.36
C ALA A 683 -4.01 -31.53 -19.13
N ASP A 684 -3.76 -31.59 -20.44
CA ASP A 684 -4.05 -30.51 -21.39
C ASP A 684 -5.03 -31.05 -22.44
N GLN A 685 -6.26 -30.55 -22.43
CA GLN A 685 -7.34 -30.90 -23.35
C GLN A 685 -8.00 -29.64 -23.97
N GLY A 686 -7.34 -28.48 -23.89
CA GLY A 686 -7.86 -27.20 -24.39
C GLY A 686 -8.40 -26.25 -23.31
N GLU A 687 -8.09 -26.52 -22.05
CA GLU A 687 -8.27 -25.59 -20.93
C GLU A 687 -7.38 -24.35 -21.10
N GLN A 688 -7.93 -23.18 -20.74
CA GLN A 688 -7.30 -21.88 -20.97
C GLN A 688 -7.69 -20.87 -19.88
N PHE A 689 -6.75 -20.01 -19.51
CA PHE A 689 -7.05 -18.74 -18.86
C PHE A 689 -7.25 -17.64 -19.92
N ARG A 690 -8.18 -16.71 -19.68
CA ARG A 690 -8.38 -15.55 -20.57
C ARG A 690 -8.68 -14.27 -19.80
N VAL A 691 -8.04 -13.18 -20.24
CA VAL A 691 -8.45 -11.81 -19.91
C VAL A 691 -9.14 -11.21 -21.13
N GLN A 692 -10.34 -10.67 -20.93
CA GLN A 692 -11.18 -10.17 -22.01
C GLN A 692 -11.71 -8.77 -21.70
N LEU A 693 -11.88 -7.95 -22.74
CA LEU A 693 -12.25 -6.54 -22.68
C LEU A 693 -13.52 -6.28 -23.52
N ARG A 694 -14.33 -5.30 -23.12
CA ARG A 694 -15.44 -4.76 -23.95
C ARG A 694 -15.80 -3.32 -23.58
N ASN A 695 -16.28 -2.56 -24.56
CA ASN A 695 -16.91 -1.26 -24.30
C ASN A 695 -18.34 -1.44 -23.78
N ALA A 696 -18.86 -0.48 -23.02
CA ALA A 696 -20.23 -0.53 -22.47
C ALA A 696 -21.32 -0.66 -23.55
N SER A 697 -21.03 -0.21 -24.77
CA SER A 697 -21.89 -0.24 -25.95
C SER A 697 -21.80 -1.55 -26.74
N ASP A 698 -20.77 -2.39 -26.53
CA ASP A 698 -20.58 -3.65 -27.26
C ASP A 698 -21.01 -4.87 -26.42
N PRO A 699 -21.94 -5.72 -26.90
CA PRO A 699 -22.29 -6.96 -26.21
C PRO A 699 -21.21 -8.06 -26.27
N ASN A 700 -20.20 -7.93 -27.13
CA ASN A 700 -19.15 -8.92 -27.38
C ASN A 700 -17.90 -8.66 -26.53
N TRP A 701 -17.09 -9.70 -26.32
CA TRP A 701 -15.85 -9.64 -25.55
C TRP A 701 -14.63 -9.91 -26.45
N THR A 702 -13.72 -8.94 -26.58
CA THR A 702 -12.41 -9.12 -27.22
C THR A 702 -11.46 -9.81 -26.24
N THR A 703 -10.63 -10.76 -26.71
CA THR A 703 -9.64 -11.43 -25.85
C THR A 703 -8.30 -10.72 -25.94
N ALA A 704 -7.81 -10.19 -24.82
CA ALA A 704 -6.52 -9.52 -24.73
C ALA A 704 -5.39 -10.51 -24.35
N ILE A 705 -5.66 -11.40 -23.39
CA ILE A 705 -4.73 -12.45 -22.97
C ILE A 705 -5.42 -13.80 -23.09
N ARG A 706 -4.66 -14.81 -23.55
CA ARG A 706 -5.04 -16.22 -23.55
C ARG A 706 -3.80 -17.03 -23.17
N LEU A 707 -3.91 -17.82 -22.11
CA LEU A 707 -2.88 -18.76 -21.68
C LEU A 707 -3.45 -20.18 -21.67
N SER A 708 -2.60 -21.17 -21.91
CA SER A 708 -2.87 -22.60 -21.87
C SER A 708 -1.67 -23.34 -21.27
N LYS A 709 -1.84 -24.64 -21.01
CA LYS A 709 -0.78 -25.51 -20.48
C LYS A 709 0.52 -25.40 -21.27
N GLY A 710 1.61 -25.08 -20.57
CA GLY A 710 2.96 -25.03 -21.15
C GLY A 710 3.35 -23.67 -21.74
N ASP A 711 2.46 -22.68 -21.71
CA ASP A 711 2.88 -21.28 -21.85
C ASP A 711 3.75 -20.87 -20.64
N ALA A 712 4.72 -19.97 -20.85
CA ALA A 712 5.71 -19.58 -19.83
C ALA A 712 5.11 -18.95 -18.57
N ASP A 713 3.83 -18.57 -18.62
CA ASP A 713 3.09 -17.90 -17.55
C ASP A 713 1.89 -18.71 -17.06
N ALA A 714 1.84 -19.99 -17.43
CA ALA A 714 0.91 -20.99 -16.89
C ALA A 714 1.61 -21.96 -15.91
N VAL A 715 2.70 -21.49 -15.29
CA VAL A 715 3.62 -22.26 -14.42
C VAL A 715 3.64 -21.76 -12.97
N GLY A 716 2.74 -20.84 -12.60
CA GLY A 716 2.74 -20.13 -11.32
C GLY A 716 3.74 -18.98 -11.25
N GLY A 717 3.87 -18.43 -10.04
CA GLY A 717 4.58 -17.18 -9.75
C GLY A 717 3.70 -15.96 -10.01
N TRP A 718 3.82 -14.93 -9.18
CA TRP A 718 3.23 -13.63 -9.45
C TRP A 718 3.94 -13.00 -10.64
N ARG A 719 3.17 -12.66 -11.68
CA ARG A 719 3.69 -12.10 -12.92
C ARG A 719 2.94 -10.82 -13.23
N LEU A 720 3.69 -9.77 -13.56
CA LEU A 720 3.10 -8.53 -14.03
C LEU A 720 2.54 -8.73 -15.44
N HIS A 721 1.29 -8.34 -15.62
CA HIS A 721 0.59 -8.31 -16.90
C HIS A 721 0.20 -6.87 -17.23
N GLN A 722 0.40 -6.49 -18.48
CA GLN A 722 0.10 -5.17 -19.00
C GLN A 722 -0.68 -5.31 -20.31
N ILE A 723 -1.79 -4.59 -20.43
CA ILE A 723 -2.64 -4.56 -21.62
C ILE A 723 -2.80 -3.10 -22.04
N ARG A 724 -2.51 -2.83 -23.31
CA ARG A 724 -2.75 -1.53 -23.94
C ARG A 724 -4.14 -1.52 -24.57
N LEU A 725 -5.00 -0.59 -24.15
CA LEU A 725 -6.44 -0.66 -24.40
C LEU A 725 -6.80 -0.52 -25.89
N VAL A 726 -6.17 0.45 -26.58
CA VAL A 726 -6.41 0.77 -28.01
C VAL A 726 -6.18 -0.41 -28.97
N GLU A 727 -5.40 -1.41 -28.55
CA GLU A 727 -5.10 -2.58 -29.38
C GLU A 727 -6.28 -3.57 -29.47
N PHE A 728 -7.23 -3.48 -28.54
CA PHE A 728 -8.31 -4.46 -28.38
C PHE A 728 -9.71 -3.87 -28.49
N ILE A 729 -9.90 -2.62 -28.03
CA ILE A 729 -11.17 -1.88 -28.06
C ILE A 729 -10.91 -0.38 -28.26
N ASP A 730 -11.92 0.35 -28.73
CA ASP A 730 -11.88 1.80 -28.85
C ASP A 730 -11.90 2.46 -27.46
N VAL A 731 -11.07 3.47 -27.24
CA VAL A 731 -10.92 4.18 -25.95
C VAL A 731 -11.98 5.29 -25.79
N SER A 732 -12.77 5.58 -26.83
CA SER A 732 -13.79 6.64 -26.88
C SER A 732 -14.97 6.53 -25.88
N GLY A 733 -14.93 5.62 -24.90
CA GLY A 733 -16.00 5.46 -23.92
C GLY A 733 -15.76 4.30 -22.94
N PRO A 734 -16.51 4.28 -21.82
CA PRO A 734 -16.21 3.45 -20.67
C PRO A 734 -16.32 1.96 -20.97
N PHE A 735 -15.43 1.18 -20.35
CA PHE A 735 -15.19 -0.23 -20.66
C PHE A 735 -15.26 -1.14 -19.43
N ARG A 736 -15.22 -2.45 -19.67
CA ARG A 736 -15.11 -3.49 -18.64
C ARG A 736 -14.09 -4.54 -19.04
N MET A 737 -13.51 -5.18 -18.04
CA MET A 737 -12.70 -6.38 -18.19
C MET A 737 -13.33 -7.58 -17.48
N ARG A 738 -12.94 -8.79 -17.88
CA ARG A 738 -13.20 -10.02 -17.14
C ARG A 738 -12.05 -11.02 -17.22
N PHE A 739 -11.94 -11.81 -16.18
CA PHE A 739 -10.95 -12.87 -16.00
C PHE A 739 -11.67 -14.22 -15.94
N VAL A 740 -11.21 -15.16 -16.76
CA VAL A 740 -11.85 -16.46 -16.95
C VAL A 740 -10.81 -17.56 -16.79
N ALA A 741 -10.98 -18.40 -15.77
CA ALA A 741 -10.26 -19.66 -15.62
C ALA A 741 -11.22 -20.83 -15.89
N GLN A 742 -10.75 -21.90 -16.53
CA GLN A 742 -11.63 -22.97 -17.01
C GLN A 742 -10.99 -24.36 -16.88
N ASP A 743 -11.69 -25.31 -16.29
CA ASP A 743 -11.48 -26.76 -16.43
C ASP A 743 -12.73 -27.35 -17.09
N ILE A 744 -12.72 -27.48 -18.41
CA ILE A 744 -13.94 -27.80 -19.18
C ILE A 744 -14.08 -29.28 -19.53
N THR A 745 -13.17 -30.15 -19.07
CA THR A 745 -13.08 -31.55 -19.50
C THR A 745 -13.33 -32.52 -18.33
N PRO A 746 -14.58 -32.99 -18.12
CA PRO A 746 -14.93 -33.77 -16.94
C PRO A 746 -14.15 -35.07 -16.79
N GLY A 747 -13.44 -35.19 -15.66
CA GLY A 747 -12.65 -36.37 -15.32
C GLY A 747 -11.26 -36.41 -15.96
N ALA A 748 -10.78 -35.32 -16.55
CA ALA A 748 -9.35 -35.09 -16.72
C ALA A 748 -8.71 -34.82 -15.34
N ASP A 749 -7.43 -35.18 -15.18
CA ASP A 749 -6.60 -34.75 -14.04
C ASP A 749 -5.90 -33.45 -14.46
N SER A 750 -6.69 -32.41 -14.77
CA SER A 750 -6.23 -31.04 -15.04
C SER A 750 -6.39 -30.26 -13.75
N ARG A 751 -5.37 -29.48 -13.36
CA ARG A 751 -5.41 -28.69 -12.13
C ARG A 751 -5.04 -27.26 -12.43
N ILE A 752 -5.93 -26.35 -12.06
CA ILE A 752 -5.95 -25.00 -12.58
C ILE A 752 -6.25 -24.03 -11.44
N GLU A 753 -5.27 -23.18 -11.15
CA GLU A 753 -5.38 -22.08 -10.19
C GLU A 753 -5.05 -20.75 -10.86
N ALA A 754 -5.79 -19.71 -10.47
CA ALA A 754 -5.57 -18.34 -10.89
C ALA A 754 -5.77 -17.37 -9.71
N LEU A 755 -4.85 -16.41 -9.58
CA LEU A 755 -4.93 -15.33 -8.61
C LEU A 755 -4.69 -13.98 -9.29
N LEU A 756 -5.27 -12.92 -8.76
CA LEU A 756 -5.20 -11.55 -9.29
C LEU A 756 -5.03 -10.55 -8.16
N ASP A 757 -4.07 -9.66 -8.33
CA ASP A 757 -3.72 -8.62 -7.38
C ASP A 757 -3.27 -7.31 -8.05
N ASP A 758 -3.18 -6.22 -7.29
CA ASP A 758 -2.54 -4.95 -7.67
C ASP A 758 -2.97 -4.41 -9.06
N LEU A 759 -4.28 -4.26 -9.27
CA LEU A 759 -4.81 -3.79 -10.54
C LEU A 759 -4.83 -2.26 -10.62
N THR A 760 -4.18 -1.73 -11.64
CA THR A 760 -4.20 -0.29 -11.98
C THR A 760 -4.70 -0.08 -13.41
N VAL A 761 -5.42 1.03 -13.61
CA VAL A 761 -5.71 1.54 -14.96
C VAL A 761 -5.27 2.99 -15.03
N GLU A 762 -4.44 3.27 -16.02
CA GLU A 762 -3.82 4.57 -16.24
C GLU A 762 -4.19 5.09 -17.62
N LEU A 763 -4.78 6.28 -17.64
CA LEU A 763 -5.20 6.99 -18.84
C LEU A 763 -4.08 7.93 -19.27
N PHE A 764 -3.85 8.00 -20.58
CA PHE A 764 -2.81 8.82 -21.19
C PHE A 764 -3.44 9.82 -22.17
N GLY A 765 -3.12 11.10 -21.96
CA GLY A 765 -3.50 12.21 -22.82
C GLY A 765 -2.33 12.63 -23.70
N CYS A 766 -2.62 12.85 -24.98
CA CYS A 766 -1.66 13.38 -25.95
C CYS A 766 -1.70 14.91 -26.10
N CYS A 767 -2.46 15.58 -25.24
CA CYS A 767 -2.59 17.03 -25.20
C CYS A 767 -1.57 17.62 -24.22
N GLU A 768 -0.57 18.33 -24.74
CA GLU A 768 0.41 19.06 -23.93
C GLU A 768 -0.29 20.16 -23.11
N GLY A 769 0.01 20.25 -21.81
CA GLY A 769 -0.67 21.13 -20.85
C GLY A 769 -1.92 20.54 -20.18
N ASP A 770 -2.51 19.45 -20.70
CA ASP A 770 -3.59 18.72 -20.01
C ASP A 770 -2.93 17.71 -19.05
N LEU A 771 -2.90 18.06 -17.77
CA LEU A 771 -2.28 17.27 -16.70
C LEU A 771 -3.27 16.26 -16.10
N THR A 772 -4.57 16.53 -16.24
CA THR A 772 -5.65 15.75 -15.65
C THR A 772 -6.27 14.74 -16.60
N VAL A 773 -5.96 14.81 -17.90
CA VAL A 773 -6.48 13.95 -18.97
C VAL A 773 -8.02 14.05 -19.02
N ASP A 774 -8.56 15.26 -18.87
CA ASP A 774 -10.00 15.54 -19.01
C ASP A 774 -10.36 16.14 -20.39
N GLY A 775 -9.34 16.41 -21.22
CA GLY A 775 -9.48 16.96 -22.57
C GLY A 775 -9.50 18.49 -22.62
N ILE A 776 -9.26 19.19 -21.51
CA ILE A 776 -9.26 20.66 -21.43
C ILE A 776 -8.05 21.14 -20.62
N VAL A 777 -7.20 21.98 -21.21
CA VAL A 777 -6.12 22.64 -20.46
C VAL A 777 -6.71 23.77 -19.61
N GLY A 778 -6.97 23.53 -18.32
CA GLY A 778 -7.78 24.40 -17.49
C GLY A 778 -7.29 24.62 -16.06
N ILE A 779 -8.24 25.03 -15.20
CA ILE A 779 -7.97 25.36 -13.79
C ILE A 779 -7.60 24.11 -12.97
N ALA A 780 -8.03 22.92 -13.42
CA ALA A 780 -7.70 21.65 -12.80
C ALA A 780 -6.20 21.32 -12.99
N ASP A 781 -5.68 21.53 -14.20
CA ASP A 781 -4.28 21.32 -14.57
C ASP A 781 -3.38 22.35 -13.91
N LEU A 782 -3.81 23.61 -13.89
CA LEU A 782 -3.10 24.65 -13.14
C LEU A 782 -3.04 24.31 -11.64
N ALA A 783 -4.10 23.75 -11.05
CA ALA A 783 -4.08 23.28 -9.67
C ALA A 783 -3.13 22.09 -9.46
N GLY A 784 -3.09 21.14 -10.41
CA GLY A 784 -2.14 20.02 -10.43
C GLY A 784 -0.68 20.48 -10.51
N LEU A 785 -0.37 21.39 -11.44
CA LEU A 785 0.96 21.98 -11.57
C LEU A 785 1.36 22.77 -10.31
N LEU A 786 0.45 23.57 -9.77
CA LEU A 786 0.71 24.38 -8.57
C LEU A 786 0.91 23.52 -7.31
N ALA A 787 0.33 22.32 -7.24
CA ALA A 787 0.57 21.39 -6.12
C ALA A 787 2.04 20.92 -6.05
N ALA A 788 2.69 20.78 -7.20
CA ALA A 788 4.10 20.40 -7.33
C ALA A 788 5.04 21.58 -7.59
N PHE A 789 4.59 22.84 -7.49
CA PHE A 789 5.42 23.99 -7.85
C PHE A 789 6.60 24.21 -6.90
N GLY A 790 7.78 24.45 -7.47
CA GLY A 790 9.06 24.57 -6.79
C GLY A 790 9.70 23.22 -6.39
N ARG A 791 9.19 22.09 -6.90
CA ARG A 791 9.70 20.74 -6.63
C ARG A 791 10.67 20.30 -7.72
N SER A 792 11.62 19.44 -7.36
CA SER A 792 12.59 18.82 -8.26
C SER A 792 12.43 17.31 -8.23
N TYR A 793 12.92 16.60 -9.25
CA TYR A 793 12.84 15.13 -9.39
C TYR A 793 13.12 14.31 -8.09
N SER A 794 14.00 14.79 -7.20
CA SER A 794 14.31 14.14 -5.92
C SER A 794 13.37 14.47 -4.73
N ASP A 795 12.27 15.19 -4.94
CA ASP A 795 11.29 15.55 -3.90
C ASP A 795 10.05 14.62 -4.00
N PRO A 796 9.60 13.96 -2.92
CA PRO A 796 8.42 13.06 -2.98
C PRO A 796 7.10 13.72 -3.41
N LEU A 797 7.05 15.05 -3.53
CA LEU A 797 5.89 15.82 -4.04
C LEU A 797 6.09 16.33 -5.47
N TYR A 798 7.18 15.95 -6.14
CA TYR A 798 7.35 16.14 -7.58
C TYR A 798 6.43 15.17 -8.35
N THR A 799 5.97 15.58 -9.53
CA THR A 799 5.26 14.72 -10.48
C THR A 799 5.66 15.08 -11.89
N ASP A 800 5.96 14.07 -12.71
CA ASP A 800 6.34 14.25 -14.11
C ASP A 800 5.26 14.93 -14.95
N ASN A 801 4.00 14.87 -14.53
CA ASN A 801 2.92 15.62 -15.17
C ASN A 801 3.13 17.13 -15.05
N ALA A 802 3.75 17.62 -13.97
CA ALA A 802 3.87 19.06 -13.69
C ALA A 802 5.11 19.72 -14.30
N ASP A 803 6.19 18.97 -14.55
CA ASP A 803 7.43 19.46 -15.21
C ASP A 803 7.25 19.49 -16.74
N GLN A 804 6.25 20.22 -17.23
CA GLN A 804 5.93 20.28 -18.67
C GLN A 804 7.12 20.76 -19.53
N ALA A 805 8.03 21.58 -18.98
CA ALA A 805 9.17 22.20 -19.65
C ALA A 805 10.49 21.38 -19.62
N LEU A 806 10.49 20.22 -18.95
CA LEU A 806 11.52 19.16 -19.05
C LEU A 806 12.90 19.58 -18.56
N ASN A 807 12.95 20.29 -17.43
CA ASN A 807 14.21 20.80 -16.87
C ASN A 807 14.58 20.13 -15.52
N GLY A 808 13.76 19.22 -15.02
CA GLY A 808 13.93 18.50 -13.74
C GLY A 808 13.36 19.25 -12.54
N VAL A 809 12.70 20.39 -12.74
CA VAL A 809 12.04 21.22 -11.72
C VAL A 809 10.71 21.79 -12.22
N VAL A 810 9.65 21.67 -11.41
CA VAL A 810 8.38 22.34 -11.68
C VAL A 810 8.52 23.81 -11.30
N ASP A 811 8.72 24.70 -12.27
CA ASP A 811 8.92 26.13 -12.06
C ASP A 811 8.13 27.04 -13.03
N LEU A 812 8.58 28.28 -13.19
CA LEU A 812 7.94 29.26 -14.06
C LEU A 812 7.98 28.88 -15.55
N ALA A 813 8.89 27.99 -15.97
CA ALA A 813 8.92 27.47 -17.34
C ALA A 813 7.69 26.60 -17.63
N ASP A 814 7.33 25.72 -16.70
CA ASP A 814 6.19 24.80 -16.79
C ASP A 814 4.88 25.55 -16.67
N LEU A 815 4.79 26.48 -15.71
CA LEU A 815 3.65 27.36 -15.58
C LEU A 815 3.46 28.21 -16.84
N ALA A 816 4.53 28.71 -17.47
CA ALA A 816 4.44 29.44 -18.73
C ALA A 816 3.97 28.53 -19.88
N LEU A 817 4.36 27.26 -19.89
CA LEU A 817 3.96 26.30 -20.92
C LEU A 817 2.48 25.93 -20.78
N LEU A 818 2.02 25.57 -19.58
CA LEU A 818 0.61 25.33 -19.27
C LEU A 818 -0.24 26.57 -19.58
N LEU A 819 0.17 27.76 -19.10
CA LEU A 819 -0.56 29.01 -19.39
C LEU A 819 -0.56 29.39 -20.86
N SER A 820 0.40 28.92 -21.68
CA SER A 820 0.39 29.15 -23.12
C SER A 820 -0.69 28.37 -23.88
N ARG A 821 -1.24 27.32 -23.24
CA ARG A 821 -2.30 26.45 -23.76
C ARG A 821 -3.61 26.53 -22.98
N PHE A 822 -3.70 27.41 -21.97
CA PHE A 822 -4.86 27.53 -21.09
C PHE A 822 -6.13 27.92 -21.86
N GLY A 823 -7.16 27.09 -21.78
CA GLY A 823 -8.40 27.18 -22.55
C GLY A 823 -8.39 26.42 -23.88
N CYS A 824 -7.36 25.63 -24.20
CA CYS A 824 -7.41 24.70 -25.33
C CYS A 824 -8.25 23.46 -24.97
N GLU A 825 -9.10 23.04 -25.90
CA GLU A 825 -9.78 21.73 -25.90
C GLU A 825 -9.01 20.76 -26.81
N CYS A 826 -8.97 19.49 -26.43
CA CYS A 826 -8.09 18.48 -27.05
C CYS A 826 -8.88 17.56 -27.99
N ASP A 827 -8.83 17.82 -29.30
CA ASP A 827 -9.52 16.99 -30.32
C ASP A 827 -8.87 15.60 -30.48
N ALA A 828 -9.70 14.55 -30.57
CA ALA A 828 -9.28 13.15 -30.60
C ALA A 828 -8.82 12.63 -31.99
N GLU A 829 -8.05 13.41 -32.76
CA GLU A 829 -7.45 12.97 -34.02
C GLU A 829 -5.94 12.67 -33.86
N PRO A 830 -5.41 11.48 -34.25
CA PRO A 830 -4.17 10.97 -33.63
C PRO A 830 -2.84 11.59 -34.11
N ASN A 831 -2.84 12.69 -34.88
CA ASN A 831 -1.68 13.07 -35.71
C ASN A 831 -1.30 14.57 -35.70
N ASP A 832 -1.83 15.40 -34.79
CA ASP A 832 -1.35 16.79 -34.62
C ASP A 832 -1.10 17.16 -33.14
N PRO A 833 0.13 16.96 -32.63
CA PRO A 833 0.51 17.31 -31.26
C PRO A 833 0.49 18.82 -30.94
N ALA A 834 0.17 19.67 -31.92
CA ALA A 834 0.25 21.13 -31.82
C ALA A 834 -1.07 21.85 -32.12
N TYR A 835 -2.18 21.12 -32.33
CA TYR A 835 -3.48 21.73 -32.62
C TYR A 835 -4.20 22.24 -31.36
N CYS A 836 -3.60 23.22 -30.67
CA CYS A 836 -4.39 24.21 -29.94
C CYS A 836 -5.20 24.99 -30.98
N ALA A 837 -6.38 24.48 -31.32
CA ALA A 837 -7.42 25.33 -31.86
C ALA A 837 -7.64 26.46 -30.84
N PRO A 838 -7.58 27.75 -31.21
CA PRO A 838 -8.49 28.65 -30.54
C PRO A 838 -9.89 28.06 -30.76
N SER A 839 -10.78 28.08 -29.77
CA SER A 839 -12.18 27.72 -29.96
C SER A 839 -12.81 28.70 -30.98
N GLY A 840 -12.69 28.37 -32.26
CA GLY A 840 -12.53 29.36 -33.31
C GLY A 840 -12.12 28.74 -34.64
N GLY A 841 -13.12 28.50 -35.49
CA GLY A 841 -12.99 27.61 -36.65
C GLY A 841 -11.91 27.98 -37.67
N GLY A 842 -11.16 26.96 -38.08
CA GLY A 842 -10.44 26.88 -39.36
C GLY A 842 -11.00 25.72 -40.20
N GLY A 843 -11.15 25.80 -41.52
CA GLY A 843 -10.87 26.90 -42.43
C GLY A 843 -10.01 26.47 -43.61
N GLY A 844 -10.55 26.56 -44.83
CA GLY A 844 -9.75 26.46 -46.05
C GLY A 844 -10.58 26.26 -47.33
N GLU A 845 -10.44 27.05 -48.39
CA GLU A 845 -9.80 28.36 -48.55
C GLU A 845 -10.62 29.16 -49.59
N GLY A 846 -10.57 30.50 -49.63
CA GLY A 846 -9.68 31.37 -48.86
C GLY A 846 -10.20 32.79 -48.72
N GLY A 847 -9.85 33.40 -47.59
CA GLY A 847 -10.28 34.74 -47.18
C GLY A 847 -11.56 34.74 -46.33
N GLY A 848 -11.43 35.11 -45.05
CA GLY A 848 -12.53 35.52 -44.18
C GLY A 848 -13.26 34.37 -43.48
N GLY A 849 -12.91 34.12 -42.20
CA GLY A 849 -13.40 33.00 -41.39
C GLY A 849 -14.90 32.99 -41.02
N GLY A 850 -15.28 31.91 -40.32
CA GLY A 850 -16.62 31.68 -39.75
C GLY A 850 -17.32 30.44 -40.30
N PHE A 851 -17.23 29.32 -39.59
CA PHE A 851 -18.08 28.13 -39.80
C PHE A 851 -19.37 28.26 -38.98
N PHE A 852 -20.47 27.64 -39.43
CA PHE A 852 -21.75 27.59 -38.72
C PHE A 852 -21.97 26.21 -38.04
N GLY A 853 -22.48 26.21 -36.82
CA GLY A 853 -23.11 25.07 -36.13
C GLY A 853 -22.27 24.47 -34.99
N PRO A 854 -22.90 23.90 -33.92
CA PRO A 854 -24.25 23.33 -33.93
C PRO A 854 -25.27 23.95 -32.94
N SER A 855 -26.55 23.78 -33.28
CA SER A 855 -27.68 23.71 -32.32
C SER A 855 -28.16 22.23 -32.26
N SER A 856 -28.79 21.63 -31.23
CA SER A 856 -29.50 22.00 -29.99
C SER A 856 -29.71 23.48 -29.71
N PRO A 857 -30.95 23.98 -29.58
CA PRO A 857 -31.31 25.41 -29.71
C PRO A 857 -30.49 26.31 -28.79
N ALA A 858 -29.39 26.84 -29.34
CA ALA A 858 -28.51 27.75 -28.64
C ALA A 858 -29.23 29.09 -28.54
N VAL A 859 -29.75 29.42 -27.34
CA VAL A 859 -30.21 30.77 -27.06
C VAL A 859 -29.01 31.58 -26.61
N THR A 860 -28.56 32.49 -27.47
CA THR A 860 -27.37 33.32 -27.23
C THR A 860 -27.80 34.74 -26.93
N VAL A 861 -27.42 35.26 -25.77
CA VAL A 861 -27.55 36.69 -25.45
C VAL A 861 -26.25 37.38 -25.84
N SER A 862 -26.32 38.47 -26.61
CA SER A 862 -25.15 39.24 -27.04
C SER A 862 -25.41 40.75 -26.99
N VAL A 863 -24.33 41.54 -27.00
CA VAL A 863 -24.37 43.01 -26.93
C VAL A 863 -23.60 43.58 -28.10
N ALA A 864 -24.20 44.50 -28.86
CA ALA A 864 -23.49 45.25 -29.91
C ALA A 864 -23.70 46.75 -29.75
N GLY A 865 -22.62 47.51 -29.83
CA GLY A 865 -22.63 48.97 -29.74
C GLY A 865 -22.60 49.65 -31.12
N TYR A 866 -23.16 50.88 -31.21
CA TYR A 866 -23.30 51.60 -32.48
C TYR A 866 -23.06 53.12 -32.38
N ASP A 867 -22.25 53.63 -33.33
CA ASP A 867 -21.99 55.07 -33.53
C ASP A 867 -23.27 55.92 -33.70
N THR A 868 -23.46 56.93 -32.85
CA THR A 868 -24.61 57.83 -32.84
C THR A 868 -24.59 58.90 -33.94
N SER A 869 -23.49 59.05 -34.71
CA SER A 869 -23.27 60.12 -35.70
C SER A 869 -24.36 60.30 -36.77
N ASN A 870 -25.25 59.32 -36.95
CA ASN A 870 -26.37 59.32 -37.90
C ASN A 870 -27.76 59.17 -37.23
N PHE A 871 -27.86 59.29 -35.90
CA PHE A 871 -29.16 59.32 -35.21
C PHE A 871 -29.76 60.74 -35.28
N SER A 872 -31.07 60.86 -35.52
CA SER A 872 -31.72 62.17 -35.75
C SER A 872 -33.17 62.23 -35.28
N ALA A 873 -33.46 61.56 -34.16
CA ALA A 873 -34.74 61.63 -33.47
C ALA A 873 -34.52 62.08 -32.01
N GLY A 874 -35.14 63.19 -31.61
CA GLY A 874 -35.10 63.71 -30.24
C GLY A 874 -33.71 64.18 -29.76
N ASP A 875 -33.27 65.34 -30.23
CA ASP A 875 -32.11 66.13 -29.74
C ASP A 875 -30.69 65.50 -29.66
N PHE A 876 -30.53 64.17 -29.77
CA PHE A 876 -29.22 63.48 -29.81
C PHE A 876 -28.48 63.68 -31.16
N VAL A 877 -27.88 64.85 -31.38
CA VAL A 877 -27.07 65.13 -32.59
C VAL A 877 -25.67 65.61 -32.23
N GLY A 878 -24.72 64.66 -32.19
CA GLY A 878 -23.28 64.94 -32.11
C GLY A 878 -22.71 65.05 -30.70
N GLU A 879 -23.33 64.41 -29.70
CA GLU A 879 -22.72 64.26 -28.38
C GLU A 879 -21.66 63.15 -28.43
N THR A 880 -20.43 63.46 -28.01
CA THR A 880 -19.28 62.54 -27.98
C THR A 880 -19.31 61.57 -26.81
N ASP A 881 -20.12 61.88 -25.80
CA ASP A 881 -20.04 61.27 -24.48
C ASP A 881 -21.21 60.27 -24.23
N ASP A 882 -22.09 60.08 -25.22
CA ASP A 882 -23.26 59.19 -25.18
C ASP A 882 -23.04 57.92 -26.04
N PHE A 883 -23.04 56.76 -25.41
CA PHE A 883 -22.78 55.46 -26.05
C PHE A 883 -24.02 54.56 -26.05
N VAL A 884 -24.33 53.99 -27.22
CA VAL A 884 -25.57 53.23 -27.47
C VAL A 884 -25.28 51.76 -27.72
N PHE A 885 -25.95 50.89 -26.97
CA PHE A 885 -25.83 49.44 -27.05
C PHE A 885 -27.19 48.80 -27.27
N ASP A 886 -27.25 47.82 -28.17
CA ASP A 886 -28.39 46.92 -28.32
C ASP A 886 -28.05 45.57 -27.69
N VAL A 887 -29.00 45.02 -26.92
CA VAL A 887 -28.89 43.66 -26.38
C VAL A 887 -29.81 42.73 -27.18
N PHE A 888 -29.18 41.72 -27.78
CA PHE A 888 -29.80 40.73 -28.66
C PHE A 888 -30.01 39.44 -27.89
N VAL A 889 -31.10 38.75 -28.25
CA VAL A 889 -31.31 37.35 -27.88
C VAL A 889 -31.59 36.59 -29.17
N GLU A 890 -30.66 35.73 -29.56
CA GLU A 890 -30.74 34.90 -30.76
C GLU A 890 -31.12 33.47 -30.37
N ILE A 891 -32.24 32.95 -30.89
CA ILE A 891 -32.68 31.58 -30.64
C ILE A 891 -32.27 30.69 -31.82
N GLY A 892 -31.43 29.69 -31.56
CA GLY A 892 -30.83 28.81 -32.58
C GLY A 892 -31.75 27.76 -33.22
N ASP A 893 -33.04 27.71 -32.85
CA ASP A 893 -34.08 26.96 -33.56
C ASP A 893 -35.31 27.87 -33.79
N PRO A 894 -35.62 28.25 -35.05
CA PRO A 894 -36.74 29.13 -35.36
C PRO A 894 -38.12 28.45 -35.21
N ASN A 895 -38.20 27.21 -34.70
CA ASN A 895 -39.47 26.48 -34.52
C ASN A 895 -39.88 26.32 -33.04
N ASN A 896 -39.10 26.85 -32.09
CA ASN A 896 -39.34 26.70 -30.65
C ASN A 896 -38.87 27.94 -29.85
N ASP A 897 -39.36 29.10 -30.28
CA ASP A 897 -39.05 30.45 -29.78
C ASP A 897 -39.96 30.93 -28.62
N ASP A 898 -41.00 30.16 -28.26
CA ASP A 898 -41.99 30.47 -27.21
C ASP A 898 -41.39 30.55 -25.78
N TRP A 899 -40.98 31.75 -25.33
CA TRP A 899 -40.55 32.02 -23.94
C TRP A 899 -41.67 32.57 -23.03
N THR A 900 -41.52 32.44 -21.70
CA THR A 900 -42.60 32.78 -20.75
C THR A 900 -42.42 34.13 -20.03
N SER A 901 -41.23 34.42 -19.47
CA SER A 901 -40.85 35.72 -18.90
C SER A 901 -39.40 35.72 -18.42
N HIS A 902 -38.56 36.68 -18.84
CA HIS A 902 -37.17 36.82 -18.39
C HIS A 902 -36.79 38.30 -18.22
N GLY A 903 -35.57 38.64 -17.76
CA GLY A 903 -35.18 40.03 -17.57
C GLY A 903 -33.67 40.29 -17.46
N ALA A 904 -33.29 41.56 -17.33
CA ALA A 904 -31.92 42.03 -17.18
C ALA A 904 -31.82 43.33 -16.37
N ILE A 905 -30.72 43.42 -15.63
CA ILE A 905 -30.33 44.54 -14.78
C ILE A 905 -29.08 45.20 -15.37
N VAL A 906 -29.07 46.54 -15.41
CA VAL A 906 -27.94 47.38 -15.81
C VAL A 906 -27.68 48.41 -14.73
N GLU A 907 -26.46 48.51 -14.23
CA GLU A 907 -26.06 49.49 -13.21
C GLU A 907 -24.83 50.29 -13.68
N THR A 908 -24.88 51.63 -13.64
CA THR A 908 -23.72 52.45 -14.03
C THR A 908 -22.77 52.70 -12.87
N THR A 909 -21.50 52.90 -13.20
CA THR A 909 -20.42 53.14 -12.24
C THR A 909 -19.50 54.29 -12.70
N ASN A 910 -18.52 54.65 -11.88
CA ASN A 910 -17.48 55.67 -12.13
C ASN A 910 -17.97 57.06 -12.59
N GLY A 911 -19.24 57.40 -12.35
CA GLY A 911 -19.84 58.70 -12.70
C GLY A 911 -20.61 58.72 -14.02
N ALA A 912 -20.73 57.57 -14.70
CA ALA A 912 -21.62 57.42 -15.84
C ALA A 912 -23.10 57.40 -15.40
N THR A 913 -24.00 57.77 -16.31
CA THR A 913 -25.45 57.77 -16.07
C THR A 913 -26.24 57.15 -17.22
N LEU A 914 -27.36 56.50 -16.90
CA LEU A 914 -28.31 55.99 -17.90
C LEU A 914 -29.20 57.12 -18.41
N ARG A 915 -29.25 57.29 -19.74
CA ARG A 915 -30.01 58.36 -20.40
C ARG A 915 -31.29 57.91 -21.11
N LEU A 916 -31.32 56.73 -21.71
CA LEU A 916 -32.44 56.34 -22.58
C LEU A 916 -32.61 54.82 -22.75
N ALA A 917 -33.86 54.38 -22.93
CA ALA A 917 -34.23 53.01 -23.29
C ALA A 917 -35.47 52.96 -24.23
N MET A 918 -35.44 53.70 -25.35
CA MET A 918 -36.60 53.94 -26.22
C MET A 918 -36.42 53.47 -27.68
N PHE A 919 -37.55 53.30 -28.38
CA PHE A 919 -37.62 53.19 -29.84
C PHE A 919 -38.40 54.35 -30.46
N ALA A 920 -37.80 55.06 -31.43
CA ALA A 920 -38.47 56.07 -32.25
C ALA A 920 -37.84 56.18 -33.66
N ASP A 921 -38.64 56.49 -34.67
CA ASP A 921 -38.24 56.55 -36.08
C ASP A 921 -38.08 58.00 -36.57
N PRO A 922 -36.91 58.40 -37.11
CA PRO A 922 -36.71 59.73 -37.68
C PRO A 922 -37.46 59.97 -39.02
N ASN A 923 -38.11 58.98 -39.64
CA ASN A 923 -38.68 59.07 -40.99
C ASN A 923 -40.21 58.88 -41.12
N ASP A 924 -40.98 58.65 -40.05
CA ASP A 924 -42.45 58.53 -40.15
C ASP A 924 -43.19 59.84 -39.85
N PRO A 925 -43.79 60.51 -40.86
CA PRO A 925 -44.58 61.74 -40.65
C PRO A 925 -45.97 61.50 -40.04
N ASN A 926 -46.39 60.24 -39.82
CA ASN A 926 -47.74 59.90 -39.34
C ASN A 926 -47.81 59.36 -37.91
N ASN A 927 -46.69 59.18 -37.20
CA ASN A 927 -46.70 58.79 -35.78
C ASN A 927 -45.96 59.75 -34.82
N PRO A 928 -46.35 61.03 -34.73
CA PRO A 928 -45.99 61.87 -33.61
C PRO A 928 -46.98 61.67 -32.45
N VAL A 929 -46.53 61.06 -31.34
CA VAL A 929 -46.89 61.36 -29.92
C VAL A 929 -46.52 60.21 -28.98
N LEU A 930 -45.56 60.45 -28.08
CA LEU A 930 -45.63 60.07 -26.66
C LEU A 930 -44.86 61.08 -25.77
N PRO A 931 -45.59 61.96 -25.05
CA PRO A 931 -45.20 62.61 -23.77
C PRO A 931 -46.25 62.34 -22.66
N GLU A 932 -46.04 62.42 -21.34
CA GLU A 932 -44.92 62.74 -20.42
C GLU A 932 -45.28 62.07 -19.06
N PRO A 933 -44.35 61.54 -18.25
CA PRO A 933 -44.56 61.40 -16.80
C PRO A 933 -43.97 62.63 -16.10
N ASN A 934 -44.59 63.77 -16.38
CA ASN A 934 -44.34 65.08 -15.80
C ASN A 934 -44.10 65.10 -14.27
N SER A 935 -42.85 64.86 -13.86
CA SER A 935 -42.28 65.39 -12.62
C SER A 935 -40.95 66.05 -12.92
N THR A 936 -40.86 67.35 -12.61
CA THR A 936 -39.79 68.25 -13.05
C THR A 936 -38.44 67.91 -12.42
N GLY A 937 -37.42 67.62 -13.23
CA GLY A 937 -36.02 67.70 -12.80
C GLY A 937 -35.05 66.64 -13.35
N GLU A 938 -35.54 65.55 -13.93
CA GLU A 938 -34.73 64.40 -14.38
C GLU A 938 -34.82 64.25 -15.91
N PRO A 939 -33.71 64.02 -16.65
CA PRO A 939 -33.76 63.72 -18.07
C PRO A 939 -34.32 62.30 -18.33
N ASP A 940 -35.48 62.28 -18.98
CA ASP A 940 -36.02 61.24 -19.87
C ASP A 940 -35.98 59.76 -19.43
N LYS A 941 -37.13 59.33 -18.89
CA LYS A 941 -37.46 57.92 -18.60
C LYS A 941 -38.45 57.37 -19.63
N TYR A 942 -38.21 56.18 -20.17
CA TYR A 942 -39.22 55.11 -20.40
C TYR A 942 -38.57 53.84 -20.99
N VAL A 943 -39.27 52.70 -20.81
CA VAL A 943 -38.88 51.33 -21.20
C VAL A 943 -39.81 50.81 -22.31
N CYS A 944 -39.30 49.97 -23.21
CA CYS A 944 -40.06 49.36 -24.31
C CYS A 944 -39.91 47.82 -24.34
N PHE A 945 -40.95 47.12 -24.83
CA PHE A 945 -40.96 45.66 -24.98
C PHE A 945 -41.14 45.29 -26.45
N VAL A 946 -40.37 44.32 -26.96
CA VAL A 946 -40.49 43.80 -28.33
C VAL A 946 -40.57 42.27 -28.29
N GLY A 947 -41.60 41.71 -28.93
CA GLY A 947 -41.80 40.27 -29.12
C GLY A 947 -42.06 39.92 -30.59
N VAL A 948 -41.35 40.58 -31.51
CA VAL A 948 -41.34 40.29 -32.96
C VAL A 948 -40.00 40.73 -33.56
N PRO A 949 -39.16 39.80 -34.07
CA PRO A 949 -37.94 40.08 -34.82
C PRO A 949 -38.09 41.07 -35.98
N LYS A 950 -37.01 41.78 -36.30
CA LYS A 950 -36.98 42.79 -37.38
C LYS A 950 -35.69 42.66 -38.21
N PRO A 951 -35.75 42.89 -39.53
CA PRO A 951 -34.55 42.88 -40.35
C PRO A 951 -33.63 44.07 -39.99
N VAL A 952 -32.34 43.77 -39.88
CA VAL A 952 -31.26 44.74 -39.76
C VAL A 952 -30.73 45.15 -41.14
N ASN A 953 -30.23 46.37 -41.26
CA ASN A 953 -29.48 46.84 -42.42
C ASN A 953 -28.02 46.34 -42.40
N SER A 954 -27.26 46.68 -43.43
CA SER A 954 -25.83 46.35 -43.58
C SER A 954 -24.90 46.99 -42.53
N SER A 955 -25.44 47.66 -41.52
CA SER A 955 -24.74 48.27 -40.39
C SER A 955 -25.30 47.81 -39.04
N GLY A 956 -25.99 46.66 -39.01
CA GLY A 956 -26.56 46.04 -37.79
C GLY A 956 -27.82 46.72 -37.24
N ARG A 957 -28.30 47.82 -37.85
CA ARG A 957 -29.44 48.59 -37.31
C ARG A 957 -30.77 48.16 -37.92
N PHE A 958 -31.80 48.01 -37.09
CA PHE A 958 -33.16 47.70 -37.54
C PHE A 958 -33.74 48.75 -38.50
N THR A 959 -34.51 48.29 -39.48
CA THR A 959 -35.27 49.15 -40.41
C THR A 959 -36.78 49.03 -40.17
N ASN A 960 -37.43 50.15 -39.86
CA ASN A 960 -38.84 50.29 -39.43
C ASN A 960 -39.88 49.93 -40.55
N PRO A 961 -41.22 49.81 -40.33
CA PRO A 961 -42.01 50.02 -39.10
C PRO A 961 -43.01 48.92 -38.67
N GLY A 962 -43.23 48.82 -37.35
CA GLY A 962 -44.41 48.15 -36.76
C GLY A 962 -44.08 47.11 -35.68
N ALA A 963 -44.02 47.56 -34.43
CA ALA A 963 -44.09 46.69 -33.24
C ALA A 963 -45.52 46.73 -32.67
N ASN A 964 -46.01 45.58 -32.18
CA ASN A 964 -47.23 45.53 -31.38
C ASN A 964 -46.84 45.62 -29.90
N TYR A 965 -47.48 46.51 -29.15
CA TYR A 965 -47.25 46.65 -27.72
C TYR A 965 -47.81 45.43 -26.97
N ALA A 966 -46.93 44.64 -26.36
CA ALA A 966 -47.34 43.70 -25.31
C ALA A 966 -47.80 44.47 -24.07
N GLY A 967 -48.86 43.99 -23.41
CA GLY A 967 -49.44 44.66 -22.23
C GLY A 967 -48.54 44.55 -20.99
N GLY A 968 -48.68 45.52 -20.08
CA GLY A 968 -47.80 45.64 -18.91
C GLY A 968 -47.81 44.45 -17.94
N TYR A 969 -46.64 44.22 -17.34
CA TYR A 969 -46.40 43.21 -16.31
C TYR A 969 -47.33 43.38 -15.10
N THR A 970 -47.83 42.26 -14.57
CA THR A 970 -48.63 42.23 -13.33
C THR A 970 -48.01 41.29 -12.27
N GLY A 971 -46.72 40.97 -12.42
CA GLY A 971 -46.02 39.87 -11.74
C GLY A 971 -45.20 40.18 -10.48
N GLY A 972 -45.39 41.33 -9.83
CA GLY A 972 -45.02 41.48 -8.40
C GLY A 972 -43.78 42.32 -8.06
N VAL A 973 -43.02 42.81 -9.04
CA VAL A 973 -42.08 43.93 -8.86
C VAL A 973 -42.25 44.89 -10.04
N ASP A 974 -42.34 46.19 -9.78
CA ASP A 974 -42.35 47.20 -10.84
C ASP A 974 -40.90 47.41 -11.35
N PRO A 975 -40.64 47.46 -12.67
CA PRO A 975 -39.30 47.67 -13.19
C PRO A 975 -38.72 49.00 -12.71
N THR A 976 -37.52 48.95 -12.12
CA THR A 976 -36.88 50.13 -11.52
C THR A 976 -36.04 50.86 -12.57
N TYR A 977 -36.28 52.16 -12.78
CA TYR A 977 -35.48 53.01 -13.67
C TYR A 977 -35.04 54.31 -12.98
N THR A 978 -33.73 54.46 -12.86
CA THR A 978 -33.01 55.60 -12.28
C THR A 978 -31.83 55.96 -13.19
N SER A 979 -31.23 57.13 -12.97
CA SER A 979 -30.04 57.58 -13.71
C SER A 979 -28.79 56.71 -13.47
N SER A 980 -28.82 55.73 -12.57
CA SER A 980 -27.69 54.82 -12.31
C SER A 980 -28.04 53.32 -12.31
N ALA A 981 -29.31 52.95 -12.48
CA ALA A 981 -29.76 51.57 -12.46
C ALA A 981 -31.10 51.39 -13.20
N MET A 982 -31.19 50.33 -14.00
CA MET A 982 -32.33 49.96 -14.85
C MET A 982 -32.55 48.44 -14.78
N ASP A 983 -33.79 48.04 -14.51
CA ASP A 983 -34.24 46.64 -14.50
C ASP A 983 -35.42 46.48 -15.49
N VAL A 984 -35.37 45.47 -16.35
CA VAL A 984 -36.29 45.25 -17.48
C VAL A 984 -36.64 43.77 -17.61
N ALA A 985 -37.93 43.48 -17.84
CA ALA A 985 -38.40 42.14 -18.24
C ALA A 985 -38.81 42.07 -19.72
N TRP A 986 -38.83 40.88 -20.31
CA TRP A 986 -39.30 40.62 -21.69
C TRP A 986 -40.16 39.36 -21.81
N PHE A 987 -41.02 39.36 -22.83
CA PHE A 987 -42.13 38.42 -23.05
C PHE A 987 -42.36 38.20 -24.54
N ASP A 988 -42.87 37.02 -24.93
CA ASP A 988 -43.30 36.71 -26.29
C ASP A 988 -44.81 36.38 -26.32
N ASN A 989 -45.40 36.50 -27.50
CA ASN A 989 -46.77 36.14 -27.82
C ASN A 989 -46.79 34.82 -28.62
N VAL A 990 -47.06 33.73 -27.90
CA VAL A 990 -47.27 32.28 -28.24
C VAL A 990 -47.84 31.87 -29.62
N THR A 991 -47.41 32.53 -30.69
CA THR A 991 -47.91 32.43 -32.07
C THR A 991 -46.90 32.92 -33.13
N SER A 992 -45.73 33.41 -32.73
CA SER A 992 -44.62 33.80 -33.60
C SER A 992 -43.79 32.57 -34.02
N ASN A 993 -43.06 32.68 -35.12
CA ASN A 993 -42.02 31.75 -35.59
C ASN A 993 -41.06 32.64 -36.38
N ASP A 994 -40.25 33.40 -35.66
CA ASP A 994 -39.41 34.41 -36.30
C ASP A 994 -38.04 34.51 -35.59
N GLY A 995 -36.97 34.82 -36.33
CA GLY A 995 -35.58 34.64 -35.90
C GLY A 995 -35.02 35.64 -34.85
N PRO A 996 -33.78 36.14 -35.00
CA PRO A 996 -33.11 36.89 -33.92
C PRO A 996 -33.77 38.25 -33.62
N ALA A 997 -33.93 38.57 -32.32
CA ALA A 997 -34.53 39.81 -31.83
C ALA A 997 -33.55 40.62 -30.97
N ALA A 998 -33.56 41.95 -31.13
CA ALA A 998 -33.09 42.82 -30.05
C ALA A 998 -34.23 43.12 -29.08
N VAL A 999 -33.94 43.02 -27.81
CA VAL A 999 -34.94 43.07 -26.74
C VAL A 999 -34.90 44.40 -26.01
N MET A 1000 -33.72 45.03 -25.88
CA MET A 1000 -33.57 46.38 -25.35
C MET A 1000 -32.41 47.15 -26.01
N ARG A 1001 -32.54 48.48 -25.99
CA ARG A 1001 -31.48 49.44 -26.29
C ARG A 1001 -31.14 50.22 -25.03
N ILE A 1002 -29.86 50.37 -24.74
CA ILE A 1002 -29.32 51.09 -23.58
C ILE A 1002 -28.51 52.29 -24.10
N VAL A 1003 -28.61 53.44 -23.43
CA VAL A 1003 -27.75 54.60 -23.67
C VAL A 1003 -27.07 55.02 -22.37
N ILE A 1004 -25.72 55.04 -22.40
CA ILE A 1004 -24.86 55.39 -21.26
C ILE A 1004 -24.15 56.71 -21.58
N ASP A 1005 -24.39 57.73 -20.76
CA ASP A 1005 -23.67 59.01 -20.75
C ASP A 1005 -22.45 58.89 -19.83
N VAL A 1006 -21.26 59.09 -20.39
CA VAL A 1006 -19.98 59.04 -19.66
C VAL A 1006 -19.36 60.43 -19.45
N SER A 1007 -20.07 61.52 -19.73
CA SER A 1007 -19.57 62.90 -19.53
C SER A 1007 -19.20 63.22 -18.06
N GLY A 1008 -19.75 62.45 -17.11
CA GLY A 1008 -19.40 62.49 -15.69
C GLY A 1008 -18.18 61.63 -15.30
N VAL A 1009 -17.66 60.79 -16.21
CA VAL A 1009 -16.58 59.83 -15.93
C VAL A 1009 -15.21 60.51 -16.05
N SER A 1010 -14.52 60.61 -14.91
CA SER A 1010 -13.21 61.28 -14.84
C SER A 1010 -12.11 60.45 -15.50
N GLY A 1011 -11.74 60.82 -16.72
CA GLY A 1011 -10.62 60.20 -17.46
C GLY A 1011 -11.03 59.40 -18.69
N ALA A 1012 -12.34 59.31 -19.00
CA ALA A 1012 -12.82 58.66 -20.21
C ALA A 1012 -12.37 59.39 -21.48
N ASP A 1013 -11.79 58.69 -22.46
CA ASP A 1013 -11.51 59.24 -23.79
C ASP A 1013 -12.76 59.21 -24.68
N THR A 1014 -13.53 60.30 -24.67
CA THR A 1014 -14.67 60.49 -25.57
C THR A 1014 -14.27 61.03 -26.96
N SER A 1015 -12.99 61.27 -27.21
CA SER A 1015 -12.50 61.87 -28.47
C SER A 1015 -12.36 60.87 -29.63
N GLY A 1016 -12.27 59.57 -29.33
CA GLY A 1016 -12.18 58.48 -30.31
C GLY A 1016 -13.50 58.01 -30.92
N GLY A 1017 -14.64 58.42 -30.34
CA GLY A 1017 -15.95 57.84 -30.68
C GLY A 1017 -16.03 56.36 -30.30
N PHE A 1018 -16.80 55.55 -31.04
CA PHE A 1018 -17.05 54.14 -30.67
C PHE A 1018 -15.82 53.21 -30.70
N GLY A 1019 -14.63 53.71 -31.05
CA GLY A 1019 -13.38 52.96 -30.91
C GLY A 1019 -12.94 52.81 -29.45
N SER A 1020 -13.32 53.74 -28.57
CA SER A 1020 -12.91 53.78 -27.17
C SER A 1020 -13.93 53.20 -26.18
N VAL A 1021 -15.04 52.60 -26.62
CA VAL A 1021 -16.04 52.00 -25.70
C VAL A 1021 -16.51 50.64 -26.20
N TYR A 1022 -16.49 49.63 -25.32
CA TYR A 1022 -16.86 48.25 -25.64
C TYR A 1022 -17.53 47.55 -24.44
N PHE A 1023 -18.16 46.40 -24.70
CA PHE A 1023 -18.66 45.47 -23.69
C PHE A 1023 -17.74 44.25 -23.59
N SER A 1024 -17.44 43.78 -22.39
CA SER A 1024 -16.60 42.61 -22.14
C SER A 1024 -17.11 41.78 -20.96
N THR A 1025 -17.12 40.46 -21.15
CA THR A 1025 -17.43 39.47 -20.11
C THR A 1025 -16.19 38.99 -19.34
N SER A 1026 -14.98 39.30 -19.85
CA SER A 1026 -13.69 38.84 -19.30
C SER A 1026 -12.88 39.95 -18.60
N GLY A 1027 -13.42 41.17 -18.52
CA GLY A 1027 -12.76 42.33 -17.91
C GLY A 1027 -12.25 43.36 -18.93
N PRO A 1028 -11.51 44.39 -18.48
CA PRO A 1028 -10.98 45.43 -19.37
C PRO A 1028 -9.91 44.89 -20.32
N ILE A 1029 -9.86 45.40 -21.55
CA ILE A 1029 -8.93 44.97 -22.61
C ILE A 1029 -7.53 45.54 -22.33
N THR A 1030 -7.45 46.74 -21.76
CA THR A 1030 -6.21 47.36 -21.30
C THR A 1030 -6.27 47.75 -19.82
N GLY A 1031 -5.12 47.76 -19.15
CA GLY A 1031 -5.03 48.11 -17.72
C GLY A 1031 -5.32 49.58 -17.38
N GLY A 1032 -5.77 50.40 -18.34
CA GLY A 1032 -6.26 51.75 -18.10
C GLY A 1032 -7.79 51.88 -18.12
N ASP A 1033 -8.50 50.96 -18.77
CA ASP A 1033 -9.89 51.17 -19.17
C ASP A 1033 -10.84 51.29 -17.96
N ILE A 1034 -11.72 52.28 -18.00
CA ILE A 1034 -12.65 52.63 -16.94
C ILE A 1034 -13.96 51.90 -17.18
N GLU A 1035 -14.37 51.04 -16.24
CA GLU A 1035 -15.71 50.46 -16.23
C GLU A 1035 -16.77 51.57 -16.09
N VAL A 1036 -17.83 51.54 -16.90
CA VAL A 1036 -18.90 52.57 -16.88
C VAL A 1036 -20.28 51.99 -16.57
N ALA A 1037 -20.50 50.70 -16.80
CA ALA A 1037 -21.69 49.99 -16.32
C ALA A 1037 -21.48 48.47 -16.30
N THR A 1038 -22.28 47.77 -15.50
CA THR A 1038 -22.47 46.32 -15.55
C THR A 1038 -23.79 45.99 -16.27
N LEU A 1039 -23.86 44.82 -16.91
CA LEU A 1039 -25.08 44.18 -17.39
C LEU A 1039 -25.12 42.76 -16.82
N GLN A 1040 -26.26 42.37 -16.27
CA GLN A 1040 -26.56 41.01 -15.84
C GLN A 1040 -27.96 40.61 -16.32
N THR A 1041 -28.06 39.55 -17.13
CA THR A 1041 -29.35 38.97 -17.53
C THR A 1041 -29.70 37.77 -16.65
N GLU A 1042 -30.97 37.63 -16.25
CA GLU A 1042 -31.43 36.50 -15.44
C GLU A 1042 -31.48 35.20 -16.25
N CYS A 1043 -30.95 34.11 -15.69
CA CYS A 1043 -31.12 32.76 -16.26
C CYS A 1043 -32.59 32.31 -16.14
N GLY A 1044 -33.10 31.61 -17.14
CA GLY A 1044 -34.49 31.13 -17.13
C GLY A 1044 -34.73 29.91 -18.01
N VAL A 1045 -35.96 29.39 -17.98
CA VAL A 1045 -36.33 28.11 -18.59
C VAL A 1045 -37.35 28.34 -19.71
N LEU A 1046 -37.04 27.86 -20.92
CA LEU A 1046 -38.00 27.81 -22.03
C LEU A 1046 -39.15 26.84 -21.72
N SER A 1047 -40.28 26.98 -22.43
CA SER A 1047 -41.49 26.19 -22.18
C SER A 1047 -41.28 24.65 -22.29
N GLU A 1048 -40.27 24.19 -23.04
CA GLU A 1048 -39.89 22.77 -23.17
C GLU A 1048 -38.56 22.39 -22.46
N GLY A 1049 -38.02 23.24 -21.59
CA GLY A 1049 -36.95 22.84 -20.65
C GLY A 1049 -35.50 23.09 -21.09
N SER A 1050 -35.27 23.88 -22.14
CA SER A 1050 -33.93 24.44 -22.42
C SER A 1050 -33.67 25.66 -21.51
N ASN A 1051 -32.42 25.83 -21.05
CA ASN A 1051 -32.05 26.96 -20.19
C ASN A 1051 -31.45 28.11 -21.01
N LEU A 1052 -31.97 29.32 -20.78
CA LEU A 1052 -31.29 30.57 -21.13
C LEU A 1052 -30.02 30.70 -20.29
N THR A 1053 -28.87 30.78 -20.94
CA THR A 1053 -27.59 31.13 -20.31
C THR A 1053 -27.59 32.63 -20.02
N GLY A 1054 -27.40 33.00 -18.75
CA GLY A 1054 -27.32 34.40 -18.37
C GLY A 1054 -26.02 35.03 -18.84
N LEU A 1055 -26.11 36.15 -19.57
CA LEU A 1055 -24.96 36.99 -19.90
C LEU A 1055 -24.68 37.94 -18.73
N SER A 1056 -23.44 37.92 -18.24
CA SER A 1056 -22.93 38.89 -17.27
C SER A 1056 -21.62 39.48 -17.80
N GLY A 1057 -21.48 40.79 -17.73
CA GLY A 1057 -20.27 41.50 -18.15
C GLY A 1057 -20.39 43.00 -17.93
N SER A 1058 -19.38 43.75 -18.34
CA SER A 1058 -19.31 45.19 -18.12
C SER A 1058 -18.97 45.97 -19.38
N PHE A 1059 -19.49 47.19 -19.44
CA PHE A 1059 -19.15 48.21 -20.41
C PHE A 1059 -17.94 49.00 -19.89
N TYR A 1060 -16.96 49.23 -20.75
CA TYR A 1060 -15.73 49.95 -20.46
C TYR A 1060 -15.50 51.08 -21.46
N VAL A 1061 -14.89 52.17 -21.01
CA VAL A 1061 -14.32 53.24 -21.84
C VAL A 1061 -12.80 53.28 -21.68
N GLU A 1062 -12.05 53.39 -22.77
CA GLU A 1062 -10.60 53.60 -22.75
C GLU A 1062 -10.25 54.93 -22.04
N HIS A 1063 -9.08 54.98 -21.40
CA HIS A 1063 -8.59 56.08 -20.54
C HIS A 1063 -7.42 56.86 -21.16
#